data_AF-A0A2D6S7W3-F1
#
_entry.id   AF-A0A2D6S7W3-F1
#
_cell.length_a   1.000
_cell.length_b   1.000
_cell.length_c   1.000
_cell.angle_alpha   90.00
_cell.angle_beta   90.00
_cell.angle_gamma   90.00
#
_symmetry.space_group_name_H-M   'P 1'
#
loop_
_entity.id
_entity.type
_entity.pdbx_description
1 polymer ?
#
loop_
_entity_poly.entity_id
_entity_poly.type
_entity_poly.pdbx_seq_one_letter_code
_entity_poly.pdbx_strand_id
1 'polypeptide(L)'
;MKSTSLALVISVFVGLLCFDLTVSLLCGANQAQSDLTVRQRALEQFDADGDGRLNAVEREAIRKAGSPFAVKRPRYIRDRRRHEQRIKKYDKDGDGELSEEEEEIAHQALLKVWGRLVGKYKAFVDDRPIVENLQKMMQDAEQGKIKDFPEELYDWIKGSINRAGGKKRTRRLQQDKTPLSNHLLAQFDTNRNGHLESKELEEARATMADRSKHSPSEIHKPGSQSASTPVDPLRSKAAPQLRITEFMVDNEKGLVDEEGNLADWIEIHNHSDEEQSLENWSLTDSKKDLRQWIFPDVRLGTGEYLIVFASGKDRRRTDRPLHTNFQLKKGGERLILTNPNGERFEFAEKKYPKQKANISFGFPVAADGTEEKLPDFLAFPTPGRRNTATRLGALSTIKLSQPHGLFKTPFTLQVSVSDSNVTIRHTIDGSKPNESSPVLDQPFNIEHTTIIRVQGYKSGYSPTKIVTRSYIFPDDRIDDSADGLPPENYPYEWGAGRSNYGMDADITDNPKYRKKLLEALWSIPSYSIAIEPESLFSNKTGIYAHAGWHGRKAERACSLELLPTADEQEHGFQINAGIRMRGGFSRQPKVLKHGFRLFFRRRYGAKRLKYDLFGGNAAKEFSHIDLRCSQNYAWHHGFSSKALYMRDQFSRDLHLAMGHPSPRGNFRHVYVNGHYWGLYNTCERPKAFFGESYIGGKKEDFDVVKIMGGYSEDEDQERRYQVFATDGNTILWEQLDRLSKQDMSDLDNYRLLLGAKLDGSPDPKLRRLIDPVNLIDYMLTLFYAGNLDSSVSWFGGDRGANNWHGLINRTRNIGLQFIVWDAEHTMLELIEDRLGPFPMGNEAERNNPTWLYQRLLENEEFRVLVADRISKHLFRDGVLTPKRLTEMFDKRIAEIEPALFAEAARWGNPRKTYEAALSGSAWRVEHHNSGVAKHQAWYDEVDRTRKEYIPHRTQVVIDQLFGRGLYPDLPEIVVRWSEGGERELELMADGFKTYYTTTGQEPRMFGGDVHSAAHLYKGPLTVVAGGLVLCRILEDGEWGPLRKIRSDESNTGNQRTRQSEQRGL
;
A
#
# COMPACT_ATOMS: atom_id res chain seq x y z
N MET A 1 -2.70 61.02 -12.62
CA MET A 1 -2.08 61.98 -11.67
C MET A 1 -0.90 61.29 -10.98
N LYS A 2 0.03 62.11 -10.50
CA LYS A 2 1.45 61.86 -10.23
C LYS A 2 1.76 60.85 -9.12
N SER A 3 2.99 60.35 -9.22
CA SER A 3 3.81 59.66 -8.22
C SER A 3 4.05 60.48 -6.93
N THR A 4 4.09 59.74 -5.81
CA THR A 4 4.87 59.84 -4.54
C THR A 4 3.97 59.31 -3.41
N SER A 5 4.37 58.51 -2.41
CA SER A 5 5.65 58.37 -1.72
C SER A 5 5.88 56.95 -1.15
N LEU A 6 7.16 56.59 -1.13
CA LEU A 6 7.80 55.46 -0.49
C LEU A 6 7.98 55.72 1.03
N ALA A 7 7.62 54.78 1.91
CA ALA A 7 8.41 54.37 3.08
C ALA A 7 7.66 53.36 3.98
N LEU A 8 8.39 52.31 4.40
CA LEU A 8 8.12 51.35 5.48
C LEU A 8 7.20 50.16 5.17
N VAL A 9 7.77 49.07 4.62
CA VAL A 9 8.00 47.78 5.33
C VAL A 9 9.03 46.98 4.51
N ILE A 10 10.30 47.09 4.90
CA ILE A 10 11.37 46.17 4.48
C ILE A 10 11.37 45.02 5.48
N SER A 11 10.85 43.87 5.06
CA SER A 11 11.20 42.51 5.50
C SER A 11 10.33 41.56 4.69
N VAL A 12 10.87 40.97 3.61
CA VAL A 12 10.49 39.66 3.00
C VAL A 12 11.17 39.39 1.64
N PHE A 13 11.79 40.36 0.94
CA PHE A 13 12.40 40.09 -0.38
C PHE A 13 13.93 40.22 -0.40
N VAL A 14 14.66 39.26 0.17
CA VAL A 14 16.08 38.94 -0.16
C VAL A 14 16.35 37.43 -0.09
N GLY A 15 15.43 36.61 -0.63
CA GLY A 15 15.55 35.14 -0.57
C GLY A 15 15.38 34.44 -1.92
N LEU A 16 15.66 35.11 -3.05
CA LEU A 16 15.28 34.61 -4.38
C LEU A 16 16.34 34.81 -5.48
N LEU A 17 17.61 35.00 -5.15
CA LEU A 17 18.66 35.20 -6.17
C LEU A 17 20.03 34.54 -5.89
N CYS A 18 20.10 33.54 -5.01
CA CYS A 18 21.35 32.79 -4.75
C CYS A 18 21.17 31.26 -4.71
N PHE A 19 20.28 30.68 -5.52
CA PHE A 19 20.12 29.22 -5.61
C PHE A 19 20.14 28.65 -7.04
N ASP A 20 20.69 29.40 -8.01
CA ASP A 20 20.84 28.97 -9.41
C ASP A 20 22.29 28.74 -9.86
N LEU A 21 23.20 28.35 -8.95
CA LEU A 21 24.63 28.22 -9.29
C LEU A 21 25.32 26.92 -8.86
N THR A 22 24.58 25.84 -8.66
CA THR A 22 25.18 24.48 -8.58
C THR A 22 24.46 23.40 -9.40
N VAL A 23 23.58 23.77 -10.34
CA VAL A 23 23.00 22.86 -11.35
C VAL A 23 23.37 23.24 -12.80
N SER A 24 24.19 24.28 -13.00
CA SER A 24 24.60 24.74 -14.35
C SER A 24 26.03 24.33 -14.76
N LEU A 25 26.57 23.21 -14.27
CA LEU A 25 27.85 22.66 -14.76
C LEU A 25 27.71 21.43 -15.67
N LEU A 26 26.49 21.14 -16.14
CA LEU A 26 26.25 20.22 -17.26
C LEU A 26 25.43 20.82 -18.42
N CYS A 27 25.09 22.12 -18.36
CA CYS A 27 24.45 22.85 -19.45
C CYS A 27 25.39 23.92 -20.01
N GLY A 28 26.38 23.46 -20.77
CA GLY A 28 27.26 24.27 -21.61
C GLY A 28 27.66 23.46 -22.82
N ALA A 29 26.67 22.82 -23.45
CA ALA A 29 26.82 21.95 -24.60
C ALA A 29 26.31 22.70 -25.84
N ASN A 30 27.16 22.79 -26.87
CA ASN A 30 26.86 23.39 -28.17
C ASN A 30 25.48 22.98 -28.70
N GLN A 31 24.83 23.83 -29.49
CA GLN A 31 23.56 23.53 -30.19
C GLN A 31 23.56 22.18 -30.93
N ALA A 32 24.72 21.67 -31.34
CA ALA A 32 24.90 20.34 -31.95
C ALA A 32 24.65 19.14 -31.01
N GLN A 33 24.78 19.31 -29.69
CA GLN A 33 24.62 18.23 -28.71
C GLN A 33 23.15 17.98 -28.32
N SER A 34 22.23 18.85 -28.76
CA SER A 34 20.79 18.75 -28.48
C SER A 34 20.03 17.78 -29.41
N ASP A 35 20.63 17.38 -30.53
CA ASP A 35 20.04 16.46 -31.50
C ASP A 35 20.42 14.98 -31.28
N LEU A 36 21.29 14.68 -30.31
CA LEU A 36 21.80 13.33 -30.04
C LEU A 36 20.91 12.57 -29.04
N THR A 37 20.60 11.32 -29.36
CA THR A 37 19.94 10.37 -28.45
C THR A 37 20.77 10.15 -27.18
N VAL A 38 20.14 9.67 -26.10
CA VAL A 38 20.84 9.31 -24.86
C VAL A 38 21.96 8.29 -25.13
N ARG A 39 21.70 7.32 -26.01
CA ARG A 39 22.67 6.31 -26.44
C ARG A 39 23.87 6.95 -27.16
N GLN A 40 23.63 7.84 -28.12
CA GLN A 40 24.71 8.54 -28.84
C GLN A 40 25.58 9.37 -27.90
N ARG A 41 24.97 10.09 -26.96
CA ARG A 41 25.73 10.85 -25.94
C ARG A 41 26.58 9.95 -25.05
N ALA A 42 26.07 8.77 -24.69
CA ALA A 42 26.83 7.81 -23.89
C ALA A 42 28.04 7.27 -24.66
N LEU A 43 27.87 6.95 -25.95
CA LEU A 43 28.97 6.53 -26.82
C LEU A 43 30.02 7.64 -26.96
N GLU A 44 29.62 8.85 -27.34
CA GLU A 44 30.56 9.98 -27.49
C GLU A 44 31.40 10.27 -26.23
N GLN A 45 30.84 10.02 -25.04
CA GLN A 45 31.47 10.34 -23.77
C GLN A 45 32.29 9.19 -23.19
N PHE A 46 31.90 7.93 -23.45
CA PHE A 46 32.42 6.77 -22.71
C PHE A 46 32.98 5.65 -23.59
N ASP A 47 32.76 5.65 -24.91
CA ASP A 47 33.43 4.75 -25.85
C ASP A 47 34.90 5.19 -25.99
N ALA A 48 35.75 4.63 -25.13
CA ALA A 48 37.15 5.02 -25.00
C ALA A 48 38.04 4.32 -26.03
N ASP A 49 37.63 3.16 -26.54
CA ASP A 49 38.36 2.40 -27.56
C ASP A 49 37.90 2.71 -29.00
N GLY A 50 36.76 3.39 -29.16
CA GLY A 50 36.25 3.88 -30.44
C GLY A 50 35.62 2.79 -31.30
N ASP A 51 35.22 1.66 -30.70
CA ASP A 51 34.65 0.52 -31.40
C ASP A 51 33.14 0.68 -31.72
N GLY A 52 32.54 1.78 -31.27
CA GLY A 52 31.14 2.12 -31.46
C GLY A 52 30.20 1.41 -30.48
N ARG A 53 30.72 0.81 -29.41
CA ARG A 53 29.99 0.07 -28.38
C ARG A 53 30.47 0.48 -26.99
N LEU A 54 29.75 -0.01 -25.97
CA LEU A 54 30.16 0.18 -24.58
C LEU A 54 30.51 -1.16 -23.93
N ASN A 55 31.80 -1.42 -23.78
CA ASN A 55 32.32 -2.59 -23.10
C ASN A 55 32.03 -2.53 -21.57
N ALA A 56 32.37 -3.61 -20.86
CA ALA A 56 32.09 -3.73 -19.42
C ALA A 56 32.76 -2.63 -18.58
N VAL A 57 33.98 -2.21 -18.95
CA VAL A 57 34.76 -1.19 -18.24
C VAL A 57 34.14 0.19 -18.42
N GLU A 58 33.68 0.51 -19.62
CA GLU A 58 33.07 1.79 -19.96
C GLU A 58 31.70 1.94 -19.33
N ARG A 59 30.86 0.89 -19.34
CA ARG A 59 29.59 0.92 -18.59
C ARG A 59 29.78 1.03 -17.10
N GLU A 60 30.85 0.44 -16.57
CA GLU A 60 31.22 0.66 -15.18
C GLU A 60 31.67 2.10 -14.91
N ALA A 61 32.33 2.75 -15.87
CA ALA A 61 32.65 4.18 -15.79
C ALA A 61 31.39 5.05 -15.83
N ILE A 62 30.42 4.75 -16.71
CA ILE A 62 29.10 5.40 -16.76
C ILE A 62 28.40 5.30 -15.42
N ARG A 63 28.30 4.09 -14.86
CA ARG A 63 27.64 3.85 -13.57
C ARG A 63 28.29 4.65 -12.45
N LYS A 64 29.62 4.79 -12.46
CA LYS A 64 30.34 5.62 -11.49
C LYS A 64 30.14 7.11 -11.72
N ALA A 65 30.07 7.56 -12.97
CA ALA A 65 29.85 8.96 -13.32
C ALA A 65 28.43 9.44 -12.96
N GLY A 66 27.42 8.54 -13.05
CA GLY A 66 26.03 8.83 -12.75
C GLY A 66 25.55 8.48 -11.33
N SER A 67 26.38 7.85 -10.49
CA SER A 67 25.96 7.39 -9.16
C SER A 67 26.05 8.50 -8.09
N PRO A 68 25.05 8.69 -7.20
CA PRO A 68 25.19 9.54 -6.02
C PRO A 68 26.00 8.81 -4.93
N PHE A 69 26.31 7.52 -5.14
CA PHE A 69 27.07 6.62 -4.30
C PHE A 69 28.40 6.26 -4.95
N ALA A 70 28.99 7.16 -5.74
CA ALA A 70 30.40 7.09 -6.11
C ALA A 70 31.29 7.27 -4.86
N VAL A 71 31.13 6.40 -3.87
CA VAL A 71 32.06 6.21 -2.78
C VAL A 71 33.25 5.46 -3.37
N LYS A 72 34.45 5.99 -3.14
CA LYS A 72 35.70 5.31 -3.46
C LYS A 72 35.60 3.84 -3.03
N ARG A 73 35.96 2.93 -3.95
CA ARG A 73 36.04 1.47 -3.70
C ARG A 73 36.47 1.19 -2.25
N PRO A 74 35.69 0.42 -1.47
CA PRO A 74 36.08 0.01 -0.13
C PRO A 74 37.46 -0.68 -0.17
N ARG A 75 38.32 -0.44 0.84
CA ARG A 75 39.64 -1.07 0.95
C ARG A 75 39.58 -2.61 0.82
N TYR A 76 38.46 -3.19 1.21
CA TYR A 76 38.20 -4.63 1.26
C TYR A 76 38.32 -5.38 -0.09
N ILE A 77 37.91 -4.80 -1.23
CA ILE A 77 38.08 -5.45 -2.55
C ILE A 77 39.57 -5.58 -2.91
N ARG A 78 40.39 -4.63 -2.44
CA ARG A 78 41.84 -4.70 -2.56
C ARG A 78 42.41 -5.80 -1.65
N ASP A 79 41.82 -5.97 -0.47
CA ASP A 79 42.24 -6.97 0.52
C ASP A 79 41.82 -8.40 0.16
N ARG A 80 40.70 -8.61 -0.53
CA ARG A 80 40.27 -9.93 -1.03
C ARG A 80 41.19 -10.47 -2.13
N ARG A 81 41.58 -9.63 -3.11
CA ARG A 81 42.57 -10.00 -4.13
C ARG A 81 43.95 -10.28 -3.52
N ARG A 82 44.32 -9.55 -2.45
CA ARG A 82 45.54 -9.79 -1.66
C ARG A 82 45.47 -11.10 -0.88
N HIS A 83 44.33 -11.43 -0.29
CA HIS A 83 44.10 -12.69 0.42
C HIS A 83 44.17 -13.89 -0.52
N GLU A 84 43.52 -13.83 -1.68
CA GLU A 84 43.56 -14.88 -2.72
C GLU A 84 44.98 -15.11 -3.28
N GLN A 85 45.78 -14.04 -3.46
CA GLN A 85 47.19 -14.16 -3.87
C GLN A 85 48.10 -14.71 -2.75
N ARG A 86 47.80 -14.41 -1.48
CA ARG A 86 48.51 -14.96 -0.32
C ARG A 86 48.24 -16.45 -0.17
N ILE A 87 46.98 -16.88 -0.23
CA ILE A 87 46.58 -18.30 -0.20
C ILE A 87 47.31 -19.03 -1.32
N LYS A 88 47.19 -18.60 -2.59
CA LYS A 88 47.85 -19.26 -3.74
C LYS A 88 49.37 -19.44 -3.62
N LYS A 89 50.05 -18.64 -2.79
CA LYS A 89 51.52 -18.66 -2.64
C LYS A 89 52.01 -19.37 -1.39
N TYR A 90 51.21 -19.40 -0.31
CA TYR A 90 51.65 -19.87 1.00
C TYR A 90 50.81 -21.03 1.55
N ASP A 91 49.65 -21.33 0.96
CA ASP A 91 48.84 -22.53 1.18
C ASP A 91 49.58 -23.75 0.59
N LYS A 92 50.27 -24.49 1.45
CA LYS A 92 51.09 -25.64 1.07
C LYS A 92 50.31 -26.94 1.13
N ASP A 93 49.27 -27.02 1.95
CA ASP A 93 48.44 -28.22 2.07
C ASP A 93 47.25 -28.21 1.09
N GLY A 94 46.99 -27.08 0.43
CA GLY A 94 46.05 -26.92 -0.68
C GLY A 94 44.60 -26.89 -0.24
N ASP A 95 44.34 -26.55 1.02
CA ASP A 95 43.00 -26.55 1.62
C ASP A 95 42.20 -25.27 1.33
N GLY A 96 42.85 -24.25 0.75
CA GLY A 96 42.24 -22.99 0.38
C GLY A 96 42.21 -21.95 1.50
N GLU A 97 42.79 -22.24 2.66
CA GLU A 97 42.98 -21.32 3.78
C GLU A 97 44.48 -21.16 4.10
N LEU A 98 44.85 -20.35 5.10
CA LEU A 98 46.22 -20.28 5.60
C LEU A 98 46.19 -20.71 7.07
N SER A 99 46.92 -21.77 7.39
CA SER A 99 47.16 -22.17 8.78
C SER A 99 47.97 -21.10 9.53
N GLU A 100 47.95 -21.12 10.87
CA GLU A 100 48.75 -20.19 11.69
C GLU A 100 50.26 -20.28 11.35
N GLU A 101 50.75 -21.46 11.00
CA GLU A 101 52.15 -21.66 10.59
C GLU A 101 52.45 -21.04 9.21
N GLU A 102 51.54 -21.15 8.25
CA GLU A 102 51.68 -20.54 6.91
C GLU A 102 51.51 -19.02 6.94
N GLU A 103 50.66 -18.52 7.83
CA GLU A 103 50.51 -17.10 8.08
C GLU A 103 51.80 -16.50 8.69
N GLU A 104 52.43 -17.18 9.64
CA GLU A 104 53.73 -16.77 10.19
C GLU A 104 54.84 -16.80 9.12
N ILE A 105 54.86 -17.82 8.25
CA ILE A 105 55.81 -17.89 7.13
C ILE A 105 55.60 -16.73 6.15
N ALA A 106 54.35 -16.42 5.81
CA ALA A 106 54.02 -15.28 4.95
C ALA A 106 54.45 -13.95 5.59
N HIS A 107 54.23 -13.79 6.90
CA HIS A 107 54.62 -12.60 7.65
C HIS A 107 56.15 -12.42 7.74
N GLN A 108 56.89 -13.49 8.03
CA GLN A 108 58.35 -13.46 8.09
C GLN A 108 58.99 -13.15 6.72
N ALA A 109 58.41 -13.67 5.64
CA ALA A 109 58.84 -13.34 4.28
C ALA A 109 58.68 -11.84 3.98
N LEU A 110 57.57 -11.24 4.42
CA LEU A 110 57.30 -9.81 4.29
C LEU A 110 58.30 -8.95 5.08
N LEU A 111 58.56 -9.31 6.35
CA LEU A 111 59.52 -8.62 7.21
C LEU A 111 60.94 -8.63 6.63
N LYS A 112 61.36 -9.74 6.02
CA LYS A 112 62.67 -9.87 5.37
C LYS A 112 62.82 -8.96 4.15
N VAL A 113 61.75 -8.79 3.36
CA VAL A 113 61.74 -7.83 2.24
C VAL A 113 61.73 -6.40 2.77
N TRP A 114 60.90 -6.12 3.78
CA TRP A 114 60.83 -4.81 4.43
C TRP A 114 62.19 -4.36 4.97
N GLY A 115 62.87 -5.19 5.77
CA GLY A 115 64.17 -4.87 6.36
C GLY A 115 65.24 -4.57 5.30
N ARG A 116 65.26 -5.35 4.20
CA ARG A 116 66.17 -5.12 3.06
C ARG A 116 65.93 -3.76 2.40
N LEU A 117 64.66 -3.42 2.16
CA LEU A 117 64.28 -2.16 1.52
C LEU A 117 64.53 -0.97 2.44
N VAL A 118 64.20 -1.10 3.72
CA VAL A 118 64.50 -0.10 4.76
C VAL A 118 65.99 0.22 4.81
N GLY A 119 66.86 -0.80 4.81
CA GLY A 119 68.30 -0.61 4.77
C GLY A 119 68.79 0.03 3.46
N LYS A 120 68.31 -0.45 2.30
CA LYS A 120 68.70 0.05 0.97
C LYS A 120 68.37 1.53 0.78
N TYR A 121 67.17 1.94 1.17
CA TYR A 121 66.71 3.33 1.03
C TYR A 121 67.08 4.20 2.24
N LYS A 122 67.74 3.65 3.26
CA LYS A 122 67.98 4.32 4.56
C LYS A 122 66.70 4.99 5.06
N ALA A 123 65.63 4.21 5.11
CA ALA A 123 64.27 4.72 5.32
C ALA A 123 64.02 5.26 6.74
N PHE A 124 64.91 4.94 7.69
CA PHE A 124 64.84 5.35 9.09
C PHE A 124 66.23 5.75 9.62
N VAL A 125 66.25 6.68 10.56
CA VAL A 125 67.41 7.03 11.41
C VAL A 125 66.90 7.14 12.85
N ASP A 126 67.55 6.46 13.79
CA ASP A 126 67.14 6.36 15.20
C ASP A 126 65.64 6.04 15.36
N ASP A 127 65.18 5.03 14.61
CA ASP A 127 63.78 4.57 14.52
C ASP A 127 62.76 5.63 14.07
N ARG A 128 63.22 6.78 13.54
CA ARG A 128 62.35 7.81 12.95
C ARG A 128 62.30 7.69 11.43
N PRO A 129 61.10 7.67 10.82
CA PRO A 129 60.95 7.55 9.37
C PRO A 129 61.44 8.81 8.65
N ILE A 130 62.31 8.64 7.64
CA ILE A 130 62.70 9.69 6.72
C ILE A 130 61.68 9.71 5.58
N VAL A 131 60.74 10.66 5.63
CA VAL A 131 59.60 10.76 4.72
C VAL A 131 60.02 10.76 3.24
N GLU A 132 61.05 11.53 2.89
CA GLU A 132 61.55 11.63 1.51
C GLU A 132 62.07 10.29 0.99
N ASN A 133 62.78 9.52 1.81
CA ASN A 133 63.33 8.22 1.45
C ASN A 133 62.22 7.16 1.30
N LEU A 134 61.20 7.22 2.17
CA LEU A 134 60.02 6.37 2.08
C LEU A 134 59.15 6.70 0.86
N GLN A 135 59.00 7.98 0.52
CA GLN A 135 58.31 8.42 -0.70
C GLN A 135 59.06 7.97 -1.95
N LYS A 136 60.40 8.09 -1.96
CA LYS A 136 61.24 7.60 -3.07
C LYS A 136 61.14 6.09 -3.24
N MET A 137 61.15 5.33 -2.14
CA MET A 137 60.93 3.88 -2.16
C MET A 137 59.57 3.52 -2.79
N MET A 138 58.52 4.26 -2.43
CA MET A 138 57.18 4.07 -2.99
C MET A 138 57.13 4.38 -4.49
N GLN A 139 57.79 5.46 -4.92
CA GLN A 139 57.83 5.88 -6.31
C GLN A 139 58.63 4.91 -7.18
N ASP A 140 59.77 4.40 -6.69
CA ASP A 140 60.55 3.38 -7.39
C ASP A 140 59.79 2.04 -7.51
N ALA A 141 58.98 1.69 -6.50
CA ALA A 141 58.10 0.53 -6.56
C ALA A 141 56.99 0.69 -7.61
N GLU A 142 56.33 1.86 -7.65
CA GLU A 142 55.27 2.16 -8.63
C GLU A 142 55.79 2.20 -10.08
N GLN A 143 57.06 2.59 -10.27
CA GLN A 143 57.73 2.58 -11.57
C GLN A 143 58.32 1.21 -11.96
N GLY A 144 58.09 0.16 -11.15
CA GLY A 144 58.58 -1.19 -11.41
C GLY A 144 60.10 -1.37 -11.26
N LYS A 145 60.81 -0.41 -10.64
CA LYS A 145 62.28 -0.47 -10.44
C LYS A 145 62.68 -1.41 -9.31
N ILE A 146 61.73 -1.81 -8.46
CA ILE A 146 61.93 -2.80 -7.41
C ILE A 146 61.30 -4.11 -7.86
N LYS A 147 62.14 -5.04 -8.31
CA LYS A 147 61.69 -6.38 -8.72
C LYS A 147 61.06 -7.10 -7.53
N ASP A 148 59.89 -7.71 -7.76
CA ASP A 148 59.15 -8.51 -6.78
C ASP A 148 58.73 -7.73 -5.50
N PHE A 149 58.34 -6.45 -5.64
CA PHE A 149 57.86 -5.63 -4.52
C PHE A 149 56.49 -6.12 -3.99
N PRO A 150 56.37 -6.54 -2.71
CA PRO A 150 55.10 -6.97 -2.13
C PRO A 150 54.12 -5.80 -1.98
N GLU A 151 52.91 -5.94 -2.51
CA GLU A 151 51.91 -4.86 -2.45
C GLU A 151 51.49 -4.50 -1.01
N GLU A 152 51.65 -5.40 -0.03
CA GLU A 152 51.33 -5.11 1.38
C GLU A 152 52.26 -4.06 1.98
N LEU A 153 53.47 -3.89 1.43
CA LEU A 153 54.43 -2.88 1.93
C LEU A 153 54.03 -1.44 1.57
N TYR A 154 53.15 -1.22 0.59
CA TYR A 154 52.65 0.13 0.28
C TYR A 154 51.92 0.76 1.49
N ASP A 155 51.15 -0.05 2.23
CA ASP A 155 50.40 0.43 3.39
C ASP A 155 51.32 0.64 4.60
N TRP A 156 52.37 -0.16 4.75
CA TRP A 156 53.41 0.04 5.76
C TRP A 156 54.23 1.31 5.53
N ILE A 157 54.59 1.61 4.28
CA ILE A 157 55.29 2.84 3.89
C ILE A 157 54.40 4.06 4.15
N LYS A 158 53.14 4.04 3.70
CA LYS A 158 52.17 5.13 3.93
C LYS A 158 51.92 5.35 5.42
N GLY A 159 51.78 4.27 6.19
CA GLY A 159 51.64 4.33 7.65
C GLY A 159 52.84 5.01 8.30
N SER A 160 54.06 4.70 7.85
CA SER A 160 55.30 5.29 8.36
C SER A 160 55.45 6.77 7.98
N ILE A 161 55.06 7.16 6.76
CA ILE A 161 55.02 8.55 6.32
C ILE A 161 54.00 9.37 7.14
N ASN A 162 52.80 8.83 7.34
CA ASN A 162 51.74 9.50 8.10
C ASN A 162 52.12 9.72 9.58
N ARG A 163 52.87 8.79 10.18
CA ARG A 163 53.40 8.92 11.55
C ARG A 163 54.48 10.01 11.67
N ALA A 164 55.23 10.29 10.61
CA ALA A 164 56.17 11.42 10.59
C ALA A 164 55.51 12.79 10.36
N GLY A 165 54.38 12.83 9.63
CA GLY A 165 53.76 14.08 9.15
C GLY A 165 52.80 14.81 10.10
N GLY A 166 52.99 14.71 11.43
CA GLY A 166 52.02 15.14 12.46
C GLY A 166 51.18 16.39 12.16
N LYS A 167 49.94 16.21 11.71
CA LYS A 167 48.93 17.29 11.62
C LYS A 167 47.98 17.24 12.83
N LYS A 168 48.14 18.24 13.70
CA LYS A 168 47.23 18.60 14.80
C LYS A 168 45.82 18.84 14.26
N ARG A 169 44.82 18.10 14.77
CA ARG A 169 43.39 18.45 14.64
C ARG A 169 43.11 19.70 15.49
N THR A 170 42.61 20.75 14.86
CA THR A 170 42.13 21.99 15.49
C THR A 170 40.85 21.72 16.30
N ARG A 171 40.89 22.02 17.60
CA ARG A 171 39.73 22.10 18.50
C ARG A 171 39.11 23.51 18.41
N ARG A 172 37.83 23.60 18.09
CA ARG A 172 36.95 24.70 18.52
C ARG A 172 35.86 24.10 19.41
N LEU A 173 35.72 24.69 20.60
CA LEU A 173 34.72 24.41 21.64
C LEU A 173 33.51 25.31 21.45
N GLN A 174 32.28 24.75 21.43
CA GLN A 174 31.03 25.26 22.03
C GLN A 174 29.92 24.21 21.70
N GLN A 175 29.50 23.34 22.62
CA GLN A 175 28.56 23.47 23.77
C GLN A 175 27.18 22.85 23.45
N ASP A 176 26.80 21.96 24.37
CA ASP A 176 25.49 21.42 24.72
C ASP A 176 24.81 20.25 23.98
N LYS A 177 24.82 19.13 24.73
CA LYS A 177 23.77 18.12 24.98
C LYS A 177 23.61 16.95 24.00
N THR A 178 24.47 15.95 24.25
CA THR A 178 24.27 14.48 24.26
C THR A 178 22.98 13.86 23.69
N PRO A 179 23.15 12.80 22.87
CA PRO A 179 22.38 11.57 22.96
C PRO A 179 23.22 10.42 23.56
N LEU A 180 22.58 9.62 24.42
CA LEU A 180 23.08 8.38 25.01
C LEU A 180 23.37 7.32 23.92
N SER A 181 24.56 6.70 23.96
CA SER A 181 24.67 5.23 23.77
C SER A 181 25.99 4.66 24.33
N ASN A 182 25.82 3.59 25.14
CA ASN A 182 26.72 2.44 25.37
C ASN A 182 27.94 2.58 26.29
N HIS A 183 27.79 2.08 27.53
CA HIS A 183 28.72 2.20 28.66
C HIS A 183 29.12 0.83 29.25
N LEU A 184 29.74 -0.06 28.46
CA LEU A 184 30.27 -1.36 28.93
C LEU A 184 31.69 -1.62 28.42
N LEU A 185 31.93 -1.44 27.12
CA LEU A 185 33.28 -1.51 26.55
C LEU A 185 34.22 -0.47 27.18
N ALA A 186 33.78 0.78 27.34
CA ALA A 186 34.61 1.84 27.91
C ALA A 186 35.03 1.63 29.38
N GLN A 187 34.40 0.68 30.07
CA GLN A 187 34.54 0.50 31.52
C GLN A 187 35.32 -0.76 31.90
N PHE A 188 35.31 -1.80 31.05
CA PHE A 188 35.92 -3.09 31.33
C PHE A 188 36.95 -3.54 30.29
N ASP A 189 37.07 -2.86 29.14
CA ASP A 189 38.14 -3.07 28.15
C ASP A 189 39.41 -2.33 28.61
N THR A 190 40.10 -2.93 29.58
CA THR A 190 41.27 -2.32 30.22
C THR A 190 42.50 -2.32 29.31
N ASN A 191 42.58 -3.27 28.38
CA ASN A 191 43.67 -3.36 27.40
C ASN A 191 43.39 -2.58 26.09
N ARG A 192 42.17 -2.06 25.90
CA ARG A 192 41.71 -1.23 24.77
C ARG A 192 41.83 -1.94 23.42
N ASN A 193 41.68 -3.25 23.39
CA ASN A 193 41.71 -4.05 22.17
C ASN A 193 40.37 -4.03 21.42
N GLY A 194 39.31 -3.46 22.01
CA GLY A 194 37.98 -3.31 21.41
C GLY A 194 37.00 -4.45 21.68
N HIS A 195 37.37 -5.47 22.47
CA HIS A 195 36.53 -6.62 22.82
C HIS A 195 36.88 -7.16 24.21
N LEU A 196 35.87 -7.46 25.05
CA LEU A 196 36.10 -7.99 26.40
C LEU A 196 36.60 -9.44 26.34
N GLU A 197 37.85 -9.67 26.77
CA GLU A 197 38.43 -11.01 26.89
C GLU A 197 37.83 -11.76 28.09
N SER A 198 38.01 -13.10 28.14
CA SER A 198 37.33 -13.97 29.13
C SER A 198 37.43 -13.49 30.59
N LYS A 199 38.56 -12.86 30.96
CA LYS A 199 38.81 -12.31 32.31
C LYS A 199 38.06 -10.98 32.56
N GLU A 200 38.04 -10.10 31.57
CA GLU A 200 37.30 -8.83 31.60
C GLU A 200 35.77 -9.07 31.50
N LEU A 201 35.37 -10.15 30.82
CA LEU A 201 34.00 -10.62 30.73
C LEU A 201 33.51 -11.20 32.06
N GLU A 202 34.39 -11.85 32.83
CA GLU A 202 34.11 -12.39 34.16
C GLU A 202 33.94 -11.26 35.20
N GLU A 203 34.80 -10.23 35.14
CA GLU A 203 34.65 -9.00 35.95
C GLU A 203 33.41 -8.18 35.57
N ALA A 204 33.10 -8.04 34.27
CA ALA A 204 31.88 -7.37 33.82
C ALA A 204 30.61 -8.13 34.26
N ARG A 205 30.65 -9.47 34.28
CA ARG A 205 29.54 -10.32 34.76
C ARG A 205 29.39 -10.30 36.28
N ALA A 206 30.48 -10.29 37.04
CA ALA A 206 30.45 -10.15 38.50
C ALA A 206 29.88 -8.78 38.94
N THR A 207 30.22 -7.72 38.20
CA THR A 207 29.70 -6.35 38.45
C THR A 207 28.21 -6.20 38.12
N MET A 208 27.68 -7.05 37.23
CA MET A 208 26.24 -7.09 36.90
C MET A 208 25.43 -8.03 37.81
N ALA A 209 26.05 -8.98 38.49
CA ALA A 209 25.38 -9.91 39.41
C ALA A 209 25.14 -9.35 40.84
N ASP A 210 25.75 -8.21 41.18
CA ASP A 210 25.62 -7.55 42.50
C ASP A 210 24.48 -6.51 42.57
N ARG A 211 23.64 -6.42 41.52
CA ARG A 211 22.48 -5.51 41.46
C ARG A 211 21.11 -6.18 41.59
N SER A 212 21.04 -7.46 41.97
CA SER A 212 19.76 -8.17 42.17
C SER A 212 19.71 -8.94 43.49
N LYS A 213 19.93 -8.27 44.62
CA LYS A 213 19.45 -8.74 45.94
C LYS A 213 19.11 -7.51 46.76
N HIS A 214 17.88 -7.41 47.27
CA HIS A 214 17.49 -6.91 48.61
C HIS A 214 15.95 -6.86 48.67
N SER A 215 15.37 -7.83 49.39
CA SER A 215 13.97 -7.90 49.82
C SER A 215 13.65 -6.84 50.88
N PRO A 216 12.36 -6.54 51.14
CA PRO A 216 11.94 -6.04 52.44
C PRO A 216 10.86 -6.91 53.08
N SER A 217 11.08 -7.34 54.32
CA SER A 217 10.01 -7.80 55.20
C SER A 217 10.19 -7.22 56.61
N GLU A 218 9.08 -6.63 57.09
CA GLU A 218 8.54 -6.67 58.47
C GLU A 218 9.23 -5.79 59.56
N ILE A 219 8.60 -5.14 60.58
CA ILE A 219 7.34 -5.26 61.36
C ILE A 219 7.07 -3.86 62.04
N HIS A 220 5.86 -3.37 62.43
CA HIS A 220 5.18 -3.56 63.74
C HIS A 220 3.86 -2.74 63.89
N LYS A 221 2.91 -3.30 64.66
CA LYS A 221 1.56 -2.82 65.05
C LYS A 221 1.59 -1.70 66.11
N PRO A 222 0.48 -0.98 66.40
CA PRO A 222 -0.59 -1.41 67.35
C PRO A 222 -2.00 -0.99 66.85
N GLY A 223 -3.16 -1.30 67.42
CA GLY A 223 -3.63 -1.93 68.64
C GLY A 223 -5.16 -1.74 68.67
N SER A 224 -5.88 -2.78 69.07
CA SER A 224 -7.35 -2.93 69.06
C SER A 224 -8.11 -2.01 70.02
N GLN A 225 -9.39 -1.72 69.71
CA GLN A 225 -10.48 -1.84 70.70
C GLN A 225 -11.85 -2.02 70.03
N SER A 226 -12.62 -2.96 70.58
CA SER A 226 -13.94 -3.41 70.19
C SER A 226 -15.06 -2.62 70.88
N ALA A 227 -16.25 -2.57 70.28
CA ALA A 227 -17.50 -2.93 70.97
C ALA A 227 -18.65 -3.16 69.97
N SER A 228 -19.47 -4.15 70.31
CA SER A 228 -20.69 -4.71 69.70
C SER A 228 -21.85 -3.70 69.56
N THR A 229 -22.98 -3.94 68.87
CA THR A 229 -23.90 -5.10 68.91
C THR A 229 -24.94 -4.97 67.74
N PRO A 230 -25.78 -5.99 67.46
CA PRO A 230 -26.30 -6.36 66.14
C PRO A 230 -27.66 -5.77 65.78
N VAL A 231 -27.99 -5.73 64.48
CA VAL A 231 -29.38 -5.65 64.01
C VAL A 231 -29.56 -6.54 62.77
N ASP A 232 -30.41 -7.56 62.92
CA ASP A 232 -31.01 -8.41 61.88
C ASP A 232 -32.26 -7.71 61.28
N PRO A 233 -32.87 -8.13 60.16
CA PRO A 233 -33.02 -7.29 58.98
C PRO A 233 -34.50 -6.98 58.72
N LEU A 234 -34.89 -5.71 58.70
CA LEU A 234 -36.13 -5.35 58.02
C LEU A 234 -35.85 -5.15 56.54
N ARG A 235 -35.89 -6.29 55.83
CA ARG A 235 -36.01 -6.36 54.37
C ARG A 235 -37.32 -5.68 53.98
N SER A 236 -37.31 -4.35 53.85
CA SER A 236 -38.36 -3.66 53.12
C SER A 236 -38.12 -4.01 51.65
N LYS A 237 -39.16 -4.55 51.02
CA LYS A 237 -39.15 -4.99 49.63
C LYS A 237 -39.32 -3.77 48.72
N ALA A 238 -38.50 -2.73 48.92
CA ALA A 238 -38.38 -1.65 47.96
C ALA A 238 -37.66 -2.20 46.73
N ALA A 239 -38.18 -1.94 45.54
CA ALA A 239 -37.49 -2.29 44.31
C ALA A 239 -36.10 -1.60 44.32
N PRO A 240 -35.02 -2.29 43.92
CA PRO A 240 -33.69 -1.68 43.90
C PRO A 240 -33.71 -0.44 42.99
N GLN A 241 -33.27 0.70 43.54
CA GLN A 241 -33.34 2.02 42.88
C GLN A 241 -32.53 2.03 41.57
N LEU A 242 -31.35 1.41 41.57
CA LEU A 242 -30.55 1.14 40.38
C LEU A 242 -30.54 -0.37 40.10
N ARG A 243 -30.86 -0.75 38.87
CA ARG A 243 -30.84 -2.16 38.45
C ARG A 243 -30.35 -2.30 37.02
N ILE A 244 -29.86 -3.50 36.72
CA ILE A 244 -29.54 -3.89 35.35
C ILE A 244 -30.86 -4.25 34.66
N THR A 245 -31.19 -3.58 33.56
CA THR A 245 -32.47 -3.75 32.85
C THR A 245 -32.35 -4.55 31.56
N GLU A 246 -31.21 -4.46 30.89
CA GLU A 246 -30.95 -5.11 29.61
C GLU A 246 -29.46 -5.39 29.48
N PHE A 247 -29.10 -6.47 28.79
CA PHE A 247 -27.74 -6.64 28.29
C PHE A 247 -27.76 -7.39 26.96
N MET A 248 -26.69 -7.25 26.19
CA MET A 248 -26.46 -8.05 24.99
C MET A 248 -25.09 -8.70 25.07
N VAL A 249 -25.10 -10.02 24.88
CA VAL A 249 -23.90 -10.82 24.62
C VAL A 249 -23.94 -11.26 23.17
N ASP A 250 -22.78 -11.30 22.51
CA ASP A 250 -22.68 -11.63 21.09
C ASP A 250 -23.31 -10.57 20.18
N ASN A 251 -22.94 -9.31 20.43
CA ASN A 251 -23.27 -8.18 19.58
C ASN A 251 -22.48 -8.25 18.26
N GLU A 252 -23.15 -8.57 17.16
CA GLU A 252 -22.52 -8.63 15.83
C GLU A 252 -22.91 -7.49 14.89
N LYS A 253 -23.97 -6.72 15.20
CA LYS A 253 -24.58 -5.69 14.33
C LYS A 253 -25.21 -4.50 15.05
N GLY A 254 -25.34 -4.54 16.37
CA GLY A 254 -26.05 -3.55 17.16
C GLY A 254 -25.20 -2.34 17.53
N LEU A 255 -25.31 -1.93 18.79
CA LEU A 255 -24.61 -0.78 19.38
C LEU A 255 -23.09 -0.93 19.22
N VAL A 256 -22.36 0.16 19.04
CA VAL A 256 -20.90 0.14 19.02
C VAL A 256 -20.33 1.09 20.03
N ASP A 257 -19.09 0.80 20.43
CA ASP A 257 -18.29 1.69 21.24
C ASP A 257 -17.82 2.93 20.45
N GLU A 258 -17.17 3.85 21.15
CA GLU A 258 -16.61 5.10 20.61
C GLU A 258 -15.54 4.89 19.53
N GLU A 259 -14.97 3.68 19.43
CA GLU A 259 -14.00 3.29 18.41
C GLU A 259 -14.68 2.61 17.20
N GLY A 260 -16.00 2.44 17.24
CA GLY A 260 -16.80 1.77 16.22
C GLY A 260 -16.71 0.24 16.27
N ASN A 261 -16.25 -0.34 17.37
CA ASN A 261 -16.21 -1.78 17.60
C ASN A 261 -17.52 -2.28 18.21
N LEU A 262 -17.87 -3.52 17.87
CA LEU A 262 -18.98 -4.23 18.51
C LEU A 262 -18.46 -4.89 19.79
N ALA A 263 -19.03 -4.51 20.92
CA ALA A 263 -18.76 -5.10 22.23
C ALA A 263 -20.06 -5.54 22.88
N ASP A 264 -19.95 -6.48 23.83
CA ASP A 264 -21.04 -6.77 24.75
C ASP A 264 -21.32 -5.51 25.57
N TRP A 265 -22.56 -5.32 26.00
CA TRP A 265 -22.96 -4.15 26.77
C TRP A 265 -24.02 -4.50 27.81
N ILE A 266 -24.02 -3.72 28.88
CA ILE A 266 -24.88 -3.84 30.05
C ILE A 266 -25.57 -2.49 30.23
N GLU A 267 -26.88 -2.50 30.42
CA GLU A 267 -27.68 -1.32 30.71
C GLU A 267 -28.07 -1.28 32.17
N ILE A 268 -27.90 -0.12 32.81
CA ILE A 268 -28.36 0.18 34.15
C ILE A 268 -29.38 1.31 34.05
N HIS A 269 -30.49 1.22 34.78
CA HIS A 269 -31.53 2.24 34.78
C HIS A 269 -31.90 2.64 36.21
N ASN A 270 -32.07 3.95 36.40
CA ASN A 270 -32.54 4.54 37.65
C ASN A 270 -34.08 4.55 37.74
N HIS A 271 -34.63 3.76 38.66
CA HIS A 271 -36.07 3.61 38.90
C HIS A 271 -36.57 4.45 40.07
N SER A 272 -35.70 5.16 40.79
CA SER A 272 -36.16 6.10 41.79
C SER A 272 -36.62 7.40 41.15
N ASP A 273 -37.34 8.19 41.93
CA ASP A 273 -37.79 9.54 41.63
C ASP A 273 -36.70 10.61 41.87
N GLU A 274 -35.50 10.21 42.30
CA GLU A 274 -34.37 11.09 42.62
C GLU A 274 -33.08 10.70 41.86
N GLU A 275 -32.14 11.63 41.73
CA GLU A 275 -30.79 11.33 41.20
C GLU A 275 -30.08 10.27 42.07
N GLN A 276 -29.43 9.30 41.42
CA GLN A 276 -28.65 8.26 42.10
C GLN A 276 -27.19 8.30 41.67
N SER A 277 -26.26 8.20 42.62
CA SER A 277 -24.83 8.02 42.34
C SER A 277 -24.46 6.53 42.30
N LEU A 278 -23.71 6.17 41.26
CA LEU A 278 -23.05 4.87 41.10
C LEU A 278 -21.65 4.84 41.75
N GLU A 279 -21.22 5.90 42.45
CA GLU A 279 -19.92 5.91 43.10
C GLU A 279 -19.73 4.69 44.01
N ASN A 280 -18.63 3.96 43.85
CA ASN A 280 -18.31 2.73 44.57
C ASN A 280 -19.27 1.53 44.37
N TRP A 281 -20.29 1.64 43.51
CA TRP A 281 -21.03 0.47 43.03
C TRP A 281 -20.09 -0.44 42.23
N SER A 282 -20.47 -1.69 42.01
CA SER A 282 -19.66 -2.62 41.22
C SER A 282 -20.46 -3.58 40.35
N LEU A 283 -19.87 -3.93 39.20
CA LEU A 283 -20.31 -5.01 38.32
C LEU A 283 -19.38 -6.22 38.44
N THR A 284 -19.95 -7.41 38.34
CA THR A 284 -19.19 -8.66 38.29
C THR A 284 -19.88 -9.75 37.47
N ASP A 285 -19.07 -10.54 36.75
CA ASP A 285 -19.45 -11.81 36.12
C ASP A 285 -19.06 -13.04 36.97
N SER A 286 -18.38 -12.81 38.09
CA SER A 286 -17.70 -13.81 38.91
C SER A 286 -18.50 -14.19 40.16
N LYS A 287 -18.40 -15.48 40.53
CA LYS A 287 -18.89 -15.98 41.82
C LYS A 287 -17.92 -15.74 42.98
N LYS A 288 -16.65 -15.47 42.68
CA LYS A 288 -15.58 -15.37 43.67
C LYS A 288 -15.22 -13.92 43.97
N ASP A 289 -15.13 -13.11 42.92
CA ASP A 289 -14.85 -11.69 43.03
C ASP A 289 -16.14 -10.91 42.85
N LEU A 290 -16.72 -10.45 43.96
CA LEU A 290 -18.02 -9.78 43.96
C LEU A 290 -17.93 -8.28 43.68
N ARG A 291 -16.73 -7.72 43.54
CA ARG A 291 -16.48 -6.29 43.22
C ARG A 291 -15.44 -6.14 42.10
N GLN A 292 -15.52 -7.02 41.10
CA GLN A 292 -14.56 -7.16 39.99
C GLN A 292 -14.31 -5.87 39.21
N TRP A 293 -15.35 -5.07 38.99
CA TRP A 293 -15.24 -3.76 38.35
C TRP A 293 -16.05 -2.72 39.13
N ILE A 294 -15.38 -1.68 39.62
CA ILE A 294 -15.98 -0.62 40.46
C ILE A 294 -16.23 0.61 39.60
N PHE A 295 -17.45 1.15 39.69
CA PHE A 295 -17.87 2.37 39.00
C PHE A 295 -17.09 3.60 39.50
N PRO A 296 -16.74 4.52 38.59
CA PRO A 296 -16.38 5.90 38.97
C PRO A 296 -17.63 6.66 39.44
N ASP A 297 -17.47 7.91 39.90
CA ASP A 297 -18.60 8.77 40.30
C ASP A 297 -19.43 9.19 39.08
N VAL A 298 -20.39 8.34 38.70
CA VAL A 298 -21.41 8.61 37.68
C VAL A 298 -22.74 8.82 38.39
N ARG A 299 -23.44 9.87 38.01
CA ARG A 299 -24.78 10.20 38.51
C ARG A 299 -25.79 9.98 37.40
N LEU A 300 -26.92 9.37 37.76
CA LEU A 300 -28.05 9.15 36.88
C LEU A 300 -29.26 9.86 37.46
N GLY A 301 -29.82 10.81 36.70
CA GLY A 301 -31.08 11.45 36.99
C GLY A 301 -32.25 10.46 37.01
N THR A 302 -33.41 10.94 37.45
CA THR A 302 -34.67 10.17 37.51
C THR A 302 -35.01 9.58 36.14
N GLY A 303 -35.11 8.24 36.04
CA GLY A 303 -35.43 7.55 34.79
C GLY A 303 -34.29 7.48 33.76
N GLU A 304 -33.06 7.87 34.13
CA GLU A 304 -31.92 7.83 33.21
C GLU A 304 -31.29 6.44 33.10
N TYR A 305 -30.76 6.16 31.91
CA TYR A 305 -30.11 4.90 31.54
C TYR A 305 -28.60 5.11 31.35
N LEU A 306 -27.80 4.14 31.77
CA LEU A 306 -26.36 4.07 31.54
C LEU A 306 -26.01 2.80 30.77
N ILE A 307 -25.30 2.95 29.66
CA ILE A 307 -24.68 1.83 28.95
C ILE A 307 -23.22 1.68 29.39
N VAL A 308 -22.85 0.47 29.80
CA VAL A 308 -21.48 0.06 30.12
C VAL A 308 -21.06 -1.05 29.16
N PHE A 309 -19.95 -0.86 28.43
CA PHE A 309 -19.42 -1.87 27.53
C PHE A 309 -18.65 -2.96 28.28
N ALA A 310 -19.12 -4.20 28.23
CA ALA A 310 -18.44 -5.36 28.77
C ALA A 310 -17.35 -5.86 27.80
N SER A 311 -16.29 -5.07 27.66
CA SER A 311 -15.29 -5.23 26.59
C SER A 311 -13.92 -5.74 27.04
N GLY A 312 -13.63 -5.73 28.34
CA GLY A 312 -12.31 -6.03 28.89
C GLY A 312 -11.29 -4.89 28.84
N LYS A 313 -11.67 -3.68 28.39
CA LYS A 313 -10.74 -2.55 28.25
C LYS A 313 -10.45 -1.78 29.55
N ASP A 314 -11.22 -2.02 30.61
CA ASP A 314 -11.10 -1.38 31.94
C ASP A 314 -11.00 0.16 31.90
N ARG A 315 -12.01 0.82 31.31
CA ARG A 315 -12.07 2.29 31.19
C ARG A 315 -13.11 2.86 32.14
N ARG A 316 -12.69 3.78 33.00
CA ARG A 316 -13.50 4.33 34.11
C ARG A 316 -13.55 5.86 34.12
N ARG A 317 -13.30 6.49 32.98
CA ARG A 317 -13.37 7.95 32.87
C ARG A 317 -14.82 8.37 32.65
N THR A 318 -15.33 9.27 33.48
CA THR A 318 -16.73 9.73 33.44
C THR A 318 -17.06 10.59 32.22
N ASP A 319 -16.05 11.18 31.58
CA ASP A 319 -16.19 11.96 30.34
C ASP A 319 -16.21 11.11 29.07
N ARG A 320 -16.22 9.77 29.19
CA ARG A 320 -16.20 8.81 28.06
C ARG A 320 -17.07 7.59 28.35
N PRO A 321 -17.43 6.80 27.33
CA PRO A 321 -18.10 5.51 27.56
C PRO A 321 -17.30 4.62 28.51
N LEU A 322 -18.00 3.93 29.40
CA LEU A 322 -17.40 3.07 30.41
C LEU A 322 -17.18 1.66 29.86
N HIS A 323 -16.05 1.05 30.23
CA HIS A 323 -15.70 -0.31 29.83
C HIS A 323 -15.29 -1.14 31.03
N THR A 324 -15.92 -2.29 31.22
CA THR A 324 -15.49 -3.22 32.26
C THR A 324 -14.14 -3.86 31.93
N ASN A 325 -13.49 -4.45 32.93
CA ASN A 325 -12.28 -5.28 32.79
C ASN A 325 -12.58 -6.75 32.42
N PHE A 326 -13.85 -7.08 32.11
CA PHE A 326 -14.28 -8.42 31.70
C PHE A 326 -15.20 -8.36 30.46
N GLN A 327 -15.51 -9.53 29.90
CA GLN A 327 -16.47 -9.71 28.80
C GLN A 327 -17.49 -10.77 29.22
N LEU A 328 -18.68 -10.76 28.62
CA LEU A 328 -19.74 -11.69 28.97
C LEU A 328 -19.64 -13.01 28.16
N LYS A 329 -19.97 -14.14 28.79
CA LYS A 329 -19.92 -15.47 28.17
C LYS A 329 -21.24 -15.82 27.49
N LYS A 330 -21.16 -16.12 26.20
CA LYS A 330 -22.29 -16.59 25.36
C LYS A 330 -23.03 -17.81 25.94
N GLY A 331 -22.35 -18.66 26.72
CA GLY A 331 -22.92 -19.87 27.35
C GLY A 331 -23.74 -19.63 28.62
N GLY A 332 -23.85 -18.39 29.07
CA GLY A 332 -24.53 -18.01 30.31
C GLY A 332 -23.59 -17.98 31.52
N GLU A 333 -23.64 -16.88 32.28
CA GLU A 333 -22.96 -16.73 33.57
C GLU A 333 -23.75 -15.82 34.53
N ARG A 334 -23.15 -15.37 35.63
CA ARG A 334 -23.78 -14.40 36.52
C ARG A 334 -23.55 -12.99 36.00
N LEU A 335 -24.48 -12.10 36.32
CA LEU A 335 -24.30 -10.67 36.12
C LEU A 335 -24.93 -9.99 37.34
N ILE A 336 -24.10 -9.32 38.12
CA ILE A 336 -24.50 -8.79 39.44
C ILE A 336 -24.07 -7.33 39.52
N LEU A 337 -25.00 -6.48 39.94
CA LEU A 337 -24.76 -5.11 40.35
C LEU A 337 -24.80 -5.05 41.90
N THR A 338 -23.73 -4.57 42.51
CA THR A 338 -23.60 -4.52 43.98
C THR A 338 -23.37 -3.08 44.44
N ASN A 339 -24.17 -2.60 45.40
CA ASN A 339 -24.00 -1.27 45.97
C ASN A 339 -22.87 -1.23 47.03
N PRO A 340 -22.45 -0.03 47.49
CA PRO A 340 -21.37 0.09 48.48
C PRO A 340 -21.65 -0.60 49.82
N ASN A 341 -22.93 -0.76 50.18
CA ASN A 341 -23.39 -1.43 51.40
C ASN A 341 -23.43 -2.96 51.27
N GLY A 342 -23.12 -3.51 50.09
CA GLY A 342 -23.09 -4.94 49.82
C GLY A 342 -24.41 -5.57 49.38
N GLU A 343 -25.46 -4.77 49.19
CA GLU A 343 -26.74 -5.21 48.62
C GLU A 343 -26.59 -5.48 47.12
N ARG A 344 -27.26 -6.52 46.63
CA ARG A 344 -27.04 -7.08 45.29
C ARG A 344 -28.32 -7.12 44.48
N PHE A 345 -28.23 -6.64 43.25
CA PHE A 345 -29.15 -6.99 42.18
C PHE A 345 -28.50 -8.07 41.32
N GLU A 346 -29.04 -9.29 41.38
CA GLU A 346 -28.65 -10.36 40.46
C GLU A 346 -29.61 -10.41 39.28
N PHE A 347 -29.08 -10.37 38.07
CA PHE A 347 -29.93 -10.36 36.87
C PHE A 347 -30.80 -11.63 36.73
N ALA A 348 -30.27 -12.77 37.16
CA ALA A 348 -30.97 -14.05 37.17
C ALA A 348 -30.54 -14.90 38.37
N GLU A 349 -31.45 -15.73 38.92
CA GLU A 349 -31.23 -16.51 40.16
C GLU A 349 -29.99 -17.42 40.16
N LYS A 350 -29.57 -17.93 38.98
CA LYS A 350 -28.39 -18.82 38.85
C LYS A 350 -27.37 -18.28 37.87
N LYS A 351 -27.75 -18.21 36.60
CA LYS A 351 -27.02 -17.63 35.48
C LYS A 351 -28.02 -17.25 34.41
N TYR A 352 -27.72 -16.23 33.61
CA TYR A 352 -28.54 -15.93 32.44
C TYR A 352 -28.43 -17.08 31.40
N PRO A 353 -29.44 -17.28 30.53
CA PRO A 353 -29.45 -18.40 29.58
C PRO A 353 -28.39 -18.25 28.49
N LYS A 354 -28.18 -19.29 27.69
CA LYS A 354 -27.29 -19.20 26.50
C LYS A 354 -27.80 -18.09 25.57
N GLN A 355 -26.93 -17.13 25.30
CA GLN A 355 -27.27 -15.93 24.54
C GLN A 355 -27.28 -16.18 23.03
N LYS A 356 -28.02 -15.34 22.31
CA LYS A 356 -28.19 -15.44 20.86
C LYS A 356 -27.66 -14.16 20.20
N ALA A 357 -26.94 -14.30 19.08
CA ALA A 357 -26.32 -13.17 18.40
C ALA A 357 -27.33 -12.06 18.06
N ASN A 358 -27.02 -10.82 18.45
CA ASN A 358 -27.85 -9.61 18.28
C ASN A 358 -29.23 -9.65 18.95
N ILE A 359 -29.45 -10.51 19.93
CA ILE A 359 -30.68 -10.55 20.71
C ILE A 359 -30.29 -10.24 22.15
N SER A 360 -30.80 -9.13 22.67
CA SER A 360 -30.60 -8.77 24.06
C SER A 360 -31.53 -9.54 24.99
N PHE A 361 -31.13 -9.59 26.25
CA PHE A 361 -31.85 -10.24 27.33
C PHE A 361 -32.13 -9.18 28.39
N GLY A 362 -33.40 -9.03 28.75
CA GLY A 362 -33.89 -7.86 29.49
C GLY A 362 -35.19 -8.17 30.21
N PHE A 363 -35.69 -7.22 30.99
CA PHE A 363 -37.02 -7.28 31.60
C PHE A 363 -38.04 -6.57 30.71
N PRO A 364 -38.91 -7.28 29.96
CA PRO A 364 -39.88 -6.66 29.06
C PRO A 364 -40.88 -5.79 29.83
N VAL A 365 -41.29 -4.67 29.23
CA VAL A 365 -42.37 -3.82 29.74
C VAL A 365 -43.61 -4.02 28.88
N ALA A 366 -44.72 -4.37 29.51
CA ALA A 366 -46.03 -4.51 28.88
C ALA A 366 -46.58 -3.14 28.43
N ALA A 367 -47.59 -3.17 27.55
CA ALA A 367 -48.17 -1.96 26.95
C ALA A 367 -48.80 -0.99 27.98
N ASP A 368 -49.20 -1.49 29.15
CA ASP A 368 -49.73 -0.70 30.27
C ASP A 368 -48.62 -0.10 31.17
N GLY A 369 -47.34 -0.31 30.82
CA GLY A 369 -46.19 0.18 31.56
C GLY A 369 -45.72 -0.73 32.69
N THR A 370 -46.34 -1.90 32.90
CA THR A 370 -45.88 -2.88 33.89
C THR A 370 -44.68 -3.65 33.37
N GLU A 371 -43.58 -3.66 34.13
CA GLU A 371 -42.43 -4.52 33.79
C GLU A 371 -42.65 -5.95 34.29
N GLU A 372 -42.33 -6.91 33.43
CA GLU A 372 -42.40 -8.32 33.75
C GLU A 372 -41.40 -8.69 34.86
N LYS A 373 -41.81 -9.64 35.72
CA LYS A 373 -40.99 -10.07 36.88
C LYS A 373 -39.78 -10.91 36.51
N LEU A 374 -39.79 -11.54 35.34
CA LEU A 374 -38.73 -12.42 34.87
C LEU A 374 -38.12 -11.84 33.59
N PRO A 375 -36.79 -11.87 33.44
CA PRO A 375 -36.17 -11.43 32.21
C PRO A 375 -36.37 -12.49 31.12
N ASP A 376 -36.48 -12.02 29.87
CA ASP A 376 -36.55 -12.87 28.69
C ASP A 376 -35.78 -12.22 27.51
N PHE A 377 -35.66 -12.95 26.41
CA PHE A 377 -35.14 -12.42 25.15
C PHE A 377 -36.09 -11.36 24.62
N LEU A 378 -35.55 -10.17 24.34
CA LEU A 378 -36.34 -9.08 23.79
C LEU A 378 -36.56 -9.24 22.28
N ALA A 379 -37.70 -8.75 21.79
CA ALA A 379 -38.02 -8.79 20.37
C ALA A 379 -36.95 -8.05 19.54
N PHE A 380 -36.42 -6.95 20.07
CA PHE A 380 -35.25 -6.23 19.56
C PHE A 380 -34.54 -5.50 20.71
N PRO A 381 -33.26 -5.12 20.54
CA PRO A 381 -32.52 -4.43 21.58
C PRO A 381 -32.96 -2.99 21.77
N THR A 382 -33.00 -2.52 23.02
CA THR A 382 -33.55 -1.21 23.42
C THR A 382 -32.57 -0.35 24.23
N PRO A 383 -31.27 -0.27 23.88
CA PRO A 383 -30.30 0.46 24.69
C PRO A 383 -30.69 1.93 24.87
N GLY A 384 -30.72 2.38 26.13
CA GLY A 384 -31.11 3.71 26.56
C GLY A 384 -32.63 3.96 26.53
N ARG A 385 -33.45 2.91 26.42
CA ARG A 385 -34.92 3.00 26.29
C ARG A 385 -35.62 1.87 27.04
N ARG A 386 -36.94 1.95 27.18
CA ARG A 386 -37.75 0.88 27.77
C ARG A 386 -37.72 -0.38 26.90
N ASN A 387 -37.52 -1.53 27.54
CA ASN A 387 -37.60 -2.85 26.92
C ASN A 387 -39.02 -3.11 26.38
N THR A 388 -39.17 -3.23 25.07
CA THR A 388 -40.49 -3.41 24.44
C THR A 388 -40.67 -4.85 23.97
N ALA A 389 -41.62 -5.54 24.59
CA ALA A 389 -42.10 -6.88 24.25
C ALA A 389 -41.10 -8.05 24.29
N THR A 390 -41.60 -9.18 24.78
CA THR A 390 -40.93 -10.48 24.76
C THR A 390 -40.84 -11.03 23.33
N ARG A 391 -39.73 -11.69 23.01
CA ARG A 391 -39.49 -12.30 21.70
C ARG A 391 -40.34 -13.57 21.50
N LEU A 392 -41.32 -13.48 20.62
CA LEU A 392 -42.16 -14.60 20.19
C LEU A 392 -41.57 -15.38 19.00
N GLY A 393 -40.77 -14.74 18.15
CA GLY A 393 -40.20 -15.39 16.96
C GLY A 393 -39.44 -14.48 16.01
N ALA A 394 -39.30 -14.92 14.77
CA ALA A 394 -38.75 -14.13 13.66
C ALA A 394 -39.72 -14.13 12.48
N LEU A 395 -39.79 -13.02 11.76
CA LEU A 395 -40.62 -12.89 10.56
C LEU A 395 -39.93 -13.47 9.32
N SER A 396 -40.75 -13.93 8.38
CA SER A 396 -40.38 -14.33 7.03
C SER A 396 -39.81 -13.14 6.23
N THR A 397 -39.05 -13.43 5.17
CA THR A 397 -38.44 -12.37 4.35
C THR A 397 -39.48 -11.77 3.41
N ILE A 398 -39.48 -10.43 3.30
CA ILE A 398 -40.31 -9.70 2.34
C ILE A 398 -39.87 -10.01 0.91
N LYS A 399 -40.84 -10.21 0.01
CA LYS A 399 -40.63 -10.38 -1.43
C LYS A 399 -41.20 -9.20 -2.20
N LEU A 400 -40.43 -8.72 -3.17
CA LEU A 400 -40.82 -7.69 -4.12
C LEU A 400 -41.01 -8.36 -5.49
N SER A 401 -42.07 -8.02 -6.22
CA SER A 401 -42.40 -8.66 -7.50
C SER A 401 -41.39 -8.38 -8.62
N GLN A 402 -40.62 -7.29 -8.51
CA GLN A 402 -39.63 -6.91 -9.51
C GLN A 402 -38.22 -6.86 -8.90
N PRO A 403 -37.20 -7.42 -9.60
CA PRO A 403 -35.80 -7.29 -9.21
C PRO A 403 -35.29 -5.87 -9.41
N HIS A 404 -34.15 -5.52 -8.80
CA HIS A 404 -33.48 -4.26 -9.10
C HIS A 404 -32.99 -4.22 -10.56
N GLY A 405 -32.66 -3.05 -11.09
CA GLY A 405 -32.13 -2.96 -12.46
C GLY A 405 -32.30 -1.60 -13.11
N LEU A 406 -31.95 -1.58 -14.39
CA LEU A 406 -32.25 -0.47 -15.30
C LEU A 406 -33.56 -0.76 -16.04
N PHE A 407 -34.44 0.24 -16.13
CA PHE A 407 -35.79 0.12 -16.67
C PHE A 407 -36.05 1.16 -17.77
N LYS A 408 -36.93 0.79 -18.70
CA LYS A 408 -37.43 1.67 -19.77
C LYS A 408 -38.93 1.94 -19.65
N THR A 409 -39.66 1.06 -18.97
CA THR A 409 -41.13 1.10 -18.90
C THR A 409 -41.58 1.05 -17.45
N PRO A 410 -42.54 1.90 -17.05
CA PRO A 410 -43.16 1.83 -15.74
C PRO A 410 -43.78 0.47 -15.42
N PHE A 411 -43.93 0.17 -14.13
CA PHE A 411 -44.58 -1.06 -13.66
C PHE A 411 -45.19 -0.87 -12.26
N THR A 412 -46.08 -1.79 -11.89
CA THR A 412 -46.63 -1.85 -10.53
C THR A 412 -45.86 -2.87 -9.69
N LEU A 413 -45.28 -2.40 -8.58
CA LEU A 413 -44.54 -3.20 -7.63
C LEU A 413 -45.48 -3.80 -6.57
N GLN A 414 -45.47 -5.13 -6.46
CA GLN A 414 -46.17 -5.83 -5.39
C GLN A 414 -45.17 -6.21 -4.29
N VAL A 415 -45.57 -6.03 -3.04
CA VAL A 415 -44.78 -6.37 -1.87
C VAL A 415 -45.55 -7.36 -1.01
N SER A 416 -44.91 -8.47 -0.64
CA SER A 416 -45.58 -9.55 0.09
C SER A 416 -44.67 -10.15 1.17
N VAL A 417 -45.30 -10.68 2.22
CA VAL A 417 -44.67 -11.48 3.27
C VAL A 417 -45.63 -12.59 3.67
N SER A 418 -45.11 -13.78 3.96
CA SER A 418 -45.96 -14.96 4.24
C SER A 418 -46.57 -14.97 5.64
N ASP A 419 -46.05 -14.17 6.57
CA ASP A 419 -46.62 -14.08 7.92
C ASP A 419 -47.86 -13.18 7.94
N SER A 420 -48.87 -13.55 8.71
CA SER A 420 -50.07 -12.75 8.93
C SER A 420 -49.81 -11.55 9.86
N ASN A 421 -50.57 -10.47 9.66
CA ASN A 421 -50.58 -9.26 10.49
C ASN A 421 -49.18 -8.60 10.61
N VAL A 422 -48.45 -8.50 9.50
CA VAL A 422 -47.19 -7.75 9.41
C VAL A 422 -47.45 -6.40 8.79
N THR A 423 -47.06 -5.33 9.47
CA THR A 423 -47.07 -3.97 8.92
C THR A 423 -45.79 -3.76 8.13
N ILE A 424 -45.88 -3.62 6.81
CA ILE A 424 -44.74 -3.31 5.96
C ILE A 424 -44.57 -1.78 5.91
N ARG A 425 -43.36 -1.30 6.21
CA ARG A 425 -42.97 0.11 6.18
C ARG A 425 -41.92 0.32 5.08
N HIS A 426 -41.89 1.50 4.49
CA HIS A 426 -40.97 1.80 3.40
C HIS A 426 -40.37 3.21 3.46
N THR A 427 -39.24 3.38 2.75
CA THR A 427 -38.59 4.67 2.48
C THR A 427 -38.10 4.68 1.02
N ILE A 428 -37.99 5.88 0.44
CA ILE A 428 -37.55 6.08 -0.95
C ILE A 428 -36.35 7.04 -1.09
N ASP A 429 -35.90 7.62 0.02
CA ASP A 429 -34.81 8.60 0.13
C ASP A 429 -33.44 7.98 0.46
N GLY A 430 -33.36 6.65 0.51
CA GLY A 430 -32.17 5.89 0.89
C GLY A 430 -32.02 5.64 2.40
N SER A 431 -32.83 6.27 3.25
CA SER A 431 -32.86 6.07 4.71
C SER A 431 -33.35 4.66 5.08
N LYS A 432 -33.05 4.19 6.29
CA LYS A 432 -33.61 2.91 6.75
C LYS A 432 -35.07 3.08 7.19
N PRO A 433 -36.00 2.22 6.75
CA PRO A 433 -37.34 2.21 7.31
C PRO A 433 -37.30 1.98 8.82
N ASN A 434 -38.19 2.66 9.53
CA ASN A 434 -38.42 2.50 10.96
C ASN A 434 -39.94 2.49 11.23
N GLU A 435 -40.33 2.38 12.50
CA GLU A 435 -41.75 2.26 12.89
C GLU A 435 -42.59 3.51 12.57
N SER A 436 -41.97 4.68 12.38
CA SER A 436 -42.65 5.91 11.95
C SER A 436 -42.64 6.13 10.44
N SER A 437 -41.92 5.30 9.67
CA SER A 437 -41.92 5.40 8.20
C SER A 437 -43.32 5.12 7.62
N PRO A 438 -43.64 5.59 6.40
CA PRO A 438 -44.93 5.30 5.76
C PRO A 438 -45.22 3.80 5.62
N VAL A 439 -46.47 3.41 5.88
CA VAL A 439 -46.95 2.03 5.66
C VAL A 439 -47.09 1.79 4.16
N LEU A 440 -46.74 0.58 3.71
CA LEU A 440 -46.95 0.10 2.35
C LEU A 440 -47.98 -1.04 2.36
N ASP A 441 -49.24 -0.69 2.13
CA ASP A 441 -50.40 -1.59 2.16
C ASP A 441 -51.09 -1.73 0.78
N GLN A 442 -50.67 -0.96 -0.22
CA GLN A 442 -51.11 -1.04 -1.60
C GLN A 442 -49.92 -1.29 -2.55
N PRO A 443 -50.15 -1.87 -3.75
CA PRO A 443 -49.14 -1.93 -4.79
C PRO A 443 -48.59 -0.53 -5.13
N PHE A 444 -47.29 -0.43 -5.36
CA PHE A 444 -46.59 0.85 -5.58
C PHE A 444 -46.28 1.04 -7.07
N ASN A 445 -46.76 2.11 -7.68
CA ASN A 445 -46.45 2.39 -9.09
C ASN A 445 -45.04 2.98 -9.20
N ILE A 446 -44.18 2.32 -9.97
CA ILE A 446 -42.82 2.76 -10.26
C ILE A 446 -42.83 3.34 -11.67
N GLU A 447 -42.92 4.67 -11.75
CA GLU A 447 -42.94 5.43 -13.02
C GLU A 447 -41.60 6.10 -13.32
N HIS A 448 -40.81 6.32 -12.27
CA HIS A 448 -39.53 7.01 -12.27
C HIS A 448 -38.51 6.26 -11.43
N THR A 449 -37.23 6.65 -11.54
CA THR A 449 -36.14 6.13 -10.72
C THR A 449 -36.51 6.21 -9.25
N THR A 450 -36.56 5.04 -8.61
CA THR A 450 -37.04 4.89 -7.23
C THR A 450 -36.13 3.92 -6.49
N ILE A 451 -35.61 4.34 -5.35
CA ILE A 451 -34.80 3.50 -4.46
C ILE A 451 -35.65 3.09 -3.26
N ILE A 452 -36.39 2.00 -3.38
CA ILE A 452 -37.27 1.57 -2.30
C ILE A 452 -36.52 0.69 -1.29
N ARG A 453 -36.72 0.97 -0.01
CA ARG A 453 -36.29 0.12 1.10
C ARG A 453 -37.51 -0.26 1.90
N VAL A 454 -37.68 -1.55 2.19
CA VAL A 454 -38.85 -2.06 2.92
C VAL A 454 -38.46 -2.90 4.13
N GLN A 455 -39.22 -2.77 5.22
CA GLN A 455 -39.06 -3.56 6.44
C GLN A 455 -40.43 -3.87 7.07
N GLY A 456 -40.61 -5.09 7.54
CA GLY A 456 -41.85 -5.56 8.15
C GLY A 456 -41.75 -5.57 9.67
N TYR A 457 -42.82 -5.14 10.34
CA TYR A 457 -42.95 -5.03 11.79
C TYR A 457 -44.15 -5.82 12.29
N LYS A 458 -43.97 -6.47 13.45
CA LYS A 458 -45.02 -7.17 14.17
C LYS A 458 -44.65 -7.19 15.66
N SER A 459 -45.59 -6.83 16.53
CA SER A 459 -45.37 -6.81 17.98
C SER A 459 -44.90 -8.18 18.49
N GLY A 460 -43.86 -8.19 19.32
CA GLY A 460 -43.22 -9.40 19.84
C GLY A 460 -42.27 -10.12 18.87
N TYR A 461 -42.09 -9.62 17.65
CA TYR A 461 -41.16 -10.20 16.66
C TYR A 461 -40.05 -9.20 16.31
N SER A 462 -38.85 -9.72 16.02
CA SER A 462 -37.83 -8.88 15.39
C SER A 462 -38.33 -8.40 14.02
N PRO A 463 -38.07 -7.15 13.64
CA PRO A 463 -38.34 -6.67 12.29
C PRO A 463 -37.69 -7.56 11.24
N THR A 464 -38.29 -7.63 10.05
CA THR A 464 -37.68 -8.35 8.92
C THR A 464 -36.30 -7.76 8.59
N LYS A 465 -35.48 -8.48 7.82
CA LYS A 465 -34.34 -7.82 7.16
C LYS A 465 -34.88 -6.73 6.22
N ILE A 466 -34.17 -5.61 6.14
CA ILE A 466 -34.46 -4.58 5.14
C ILE A 466 -34.17 -5.16 3.76
N VAL A 467 -35.14 -5.07 2.85
CA VAL A 467 -34.94 -5.36 1.42
C VAL A 467 -34.81 -4.03 0.70
N THR A 468 -33.70 -3.84 -0.01
CA THR A 468 -33.45 -2.67 -0.85
C THR A 468 -33.62 -3.07 -2.31
N ARG A 469 -34.27 -2.22 -3.11
CA ARG A 469 -34.31 -2.32 -4.56
C ARG A 469 -34.12 -0.95 -5.20
N SER A 470 -33.20 -0.89 -6.15
CA SER A 470 -33.01 0.26 -7.04
C SER A 470 -33.66 -0.03 -8.38
N TYR A 471 -34.69 0.74 -8.71
CA TYR A 471 -35.30 0.77 -10.03
C TYR A 471 -34.83 2.04 -10.71
N ILE A 472 -33.88 1.97 -11.63
CA ILE A 472 -33.28 3.14 -12.28
C ILE A 472 -33.82 3.29 -13.69
N PHE A 473 -34.26 4.49 -14.07
CA PHE A 473 -34.73 4.84 -15.40
C PHE A 473 -33.76 5.87 -16.00
N PRO A 474 -32.68 5.47 -16.69
CA PRO A 474 -31.63 6.42 -17.07
C PRO A 474 -32.10 7.69 -17.80
N ASP A 475 -33.18 7.60 -18.59
CA ASP A 475 -33.78 8.74 -19.29
C ASP A 475 -34.27 9.85 -18.34
N ASP A 476 -34.85 9.47 -17.20
CA ASP A 476 -35.38 10.42 -16.23
C ASP A 476 -34.30 11.07 -15.35
N ARG A 477 -33.07 10.54 -15.38
CA ARG A 477 -31.92 11.09 -14.66
C ARG A 477 -31.16 12.12 -15.47
N ILE A 478 -31.42 12.25 -16.77
CA ILE A 478 -30.76 13.25 -17.62
C ILE A 478 -31.11 14.66 -17.18
N ASP A 479 -32.38 14.90 -16.82
CA ASP A 479 -32.90 16.22 -16.45
C ASP A 479 -32.93 16.45 -14.92
N ASP A 480 -32.41 15.48 -14.15
CA ASP A 480 -32.31 15.60 -12.70
C ASP A 480 -31.40 16.79 -12.35
N SER A 481 -31.90 17.72 -11.54
CA SER A 481 -31.24 18.99 -11.22
C SER A 481 -30.87 19.88 -12.42
N ALA A 482 -31.59 19.79 -13.55
CA ALA A 482 -31.35 20.64 -14.72
C ALA A 482 -31.59 22.14 -14.45
N ASP A 483 -32.46 22.46 -13.49
CA ASP A 483 -32.71 23.81 -12.96
C ASP A 483 -31.57 24.33 -12.06
N GLY A 484 -30.58 23.49 -11.74
CA GLY A 484 -29.47 23.80 -10.84
C GLY A 484 -29.81 23.67 -9.35
N LEU A 485 -31.02 23.23 -9.01
CA LEU A 485 -31.41 22.91 -7.63
C LEU A 485 -30.94 21.50 -7.28
N PRO A 486 -30.50 21.24 -6.03
CA PRO A 486 -30.11 19.92 -5.60
C PRO A 486 -31.33 18.99 -5.59
N PRO A 487 -31.12 17.68 -5.76
CA PRO A 487 -32.18 16.71 -5.54
C PRO A 487 -32.76 16.83 -4.14
N GLU A 488 -33.98 16.34 -3.95
CA GLU A 488 -34.62 16.32 -2.64
C GLU A 488 -33.71 15.64 -1.58
N ASN A 489 -33.58 16.24 -0.40
CA ASN A 489 -32.69 15.82 0.70
C ASN A 489 -31.17 15.93 0.43
N TYR A 490 -30.75 16.57 -0.67
CA TYR A 490 -29.35 16.91 -0.91
C TYR A 490 -29.09 18.39 -0.63
N PRO A 491 -27.98 18.76 0.02
CA PRO A 491 -27.65 20.16 0.24
C PRO A 491 -26.83 20.74 -0.91
N TYR A 492 -26.87 22.07 -1.01
CA TYR A 492 -25.97 22.86 -1.87
C TYR A 492 -24.51 22.80 -1.39
N GLU A 493 -24.34 22.83 -0.07
CA GLU A 493 -23.04 22.87 0.59
C GLU A 493 -22.95 21.75 1.64
N TRP A 494 -21.79 21.12 1.74
CA TRP A 494 -21.48 20.16 2.80
C TRP A 494 -20.04 20.38 3.27
N GLY A 495 -19.81 20.59 4.55
CA GLY A 495 -18.49 20.99 5.04
C GLY A 495 -17.97 22.21 4.27
N ALA A 496 -16.90 22.04 3.48
CA ALA A 496 -16.38 23.08 2.57
C ALA A 496 -16.61 22.82 1.06
N GLY A 497 -17.38 21.78 0.71
CA GLY A 497 -17.75 21.44 -0.66
C GLY A 497 -19.02 22.17 -1.12
N ARG A 498 -19.07 22.52 -2.42
CA ARG A 498 -20.21 23.16 -3.09
C ARG A 498 -20.45 22.46 -4.42
N SER A 499 -21.66 21.95 -4.69
CA SER A 499 -21.87 21.09 -5.87
C SER A 499 -22.97 21.52 -6.79
N ASN A 500 -22.72 21.26 -8.07
CA ASN A 500 -23.73 21.12 -9.10
C ASN A 500 -24.10 19.64 -9.25
N TYR A 501 -25.39 19.33 -9.12
CA TYR A 501 -25.92 17.98 -9.30
C TYR A 501 -26.34 17.70 -10.75
N GLY A 502 -26.74 18.74 -11.49
CA GLY A 502 -27.18 18.62 -12.87
C GLY A 502 -26.07 18.23 -13.83
N MET A 503 -26.46 17.64 -14.96
CA MET A 503 -25.59 17.41 -16.10
C MET A 503 -25.38 18.69 -16.92
N ASP A 504 -24.40 18.66 -17.82
CA ASP A 504 -24.10 19.77 -18.72
C ASP A 504 -25.23 20.02 -19.72
N ALA A 505 -25.85 21.21 -19.65
CA ALA A 505 -26.99 21.59 -20.49
C ALA A 505 -26.67 21.58 -21.99
N ASP A 506 -25.41 21.85 -22.38
CA ASP A 506 -24.96 21.75 -23.76
C ASP A 506 -25.09 20.32 -24.33
N ILE A 507 -25.13 19.32 -23.46
CA ILE A 507 -25.35 17.90 -23.78
C ILE A 507 -26.83 17.53 -23.66
N THR A 508 -27.48 17.88 -22.56
CA THR A 508 -28.86 17.43 -22.27
C THR A 508 -29.91 18.06 -23.18
N ASP A 509 -29.71 19.32 -23.57
CA ASP A 509 -30.66 20.10 -24.37
C ASP A 509 -30.48 19.85 -25.88
N ASN A 510 -29.33 19.31 -26.29
CA ASN A 510 -29.06 18.96 -27.67
C ASN A 510 -29.58 17.54 -27.99
N PRO A 511 -30.59 17.36 -28.88
CA PRO A 511 -31.20 16.05 -29.12
C PRO A 511 -30.23 14.96 -29.56
N LYS A 512 -29.19 15.32 -30.33
CA LYS A 512 -28.16 14.36 -30.79
C LYS A 512 -27.30 13.89 -29.62
N TYR A 513 -26.85 14.81 -28.77
CA TYR A 513 -26.03 14.47 -27.62
C TYR A 513 -26.83 13.79 -26.53
N ARG A 514 -28.09 14.19 -26.31
CA ARG A 514 -29.02 13.50 -25.41
C ARG A 514 -29.17 12.02 -25.76
N LYS A 515 -29.35 11.68 -27.04
CA LYS A 515 -29.39 10.28 -27.51
C LYS A 515 -28.09 9.53 -27.17
N LYS A 516 -26.94 10.15 -27.45
CA LYS A 516 -25.62 9.57 -27.14
C LYS A 516 -25.40 9.39 -25.63
N LEU A 517 -25.86 10.33 -24.82
CA LEU A 517 -25.83 10.26 -23.36
C LEU A 517 -26.66 9.09 -22.85
N LEU A 518 -27.89 8.93 -23.37
CA LEU A 518 -28.72 7.79 -23.02
C LEU A 518 -28.02 6.48 -23.39
N GLU A 519 -27.49 6.35 -24.61
CA GLU A 519 -26.71 5.17 -25.02
C GLU A 519 -25.52 4.89 -24.07
N ALA A 520 -24.80 5.93 -23.65
CA ALA A 520 -23.67 5.83 -22.72
C ALA A 520 -24.08 5.37 -21.31
N LEU A 521 -25.23 5.80 -20.80
CA LEU A 521 -25.73 5.36 -19.48
C LEU A 521 -26.08 3.87 -19.44
N TRP A 522 -26.37 3.26 -20.59
CA TRP A 522 -26.66 1.83 -20.74
C TRP A 522 -25.44 0.98 -21.13
N SER A 523 -24.31 1.61 -21.48
CA SER A 523 -23.22 0.92 -22.18
C SER A 523 -22.36 0.03 -21.29
N ILE A 524 -22.36 0.26 -19.97
CA ILE A 524 -21.62 -0.53 -18.98
C ILE A 524 -22.48 -0.79 -17.74
N PRO A 525 -22.16 -1.82 -16.94
CA PRO A 525 -22.91 -2.16 -15.73
C PRO A 525 -22.83 -1.05 -14.69
N SER A 526 -23.84 -1.00 -13.82
CA SER A 526 -24.05 0.10 -12.87
C SER A 526 -24.10 -0.40 -11.43
N TYR A 527 -23.48 0.33 -10.50
CA TYR A 527 -23.77 0.22 -9.08
C TYR A 527 -24.84 1.23 -8.66
N SER A 528 -25.70 0.83 -7.73
CA SER A 528 -26.57 1.73 -6.98
C SER A 528 -26.25 1.64 -5.48
N ILE A 529 -26.08 2.80 -4.85
CA ILE A 529 -25.82 2.93 -3.42
C ILE A 529 -27.04 3.57 -2.76
N ALA A 530 -27.67 2.86 -1.83
CA ALA A 530 -28.74 3.41 -0.98
C ALA A 530 -28.19 3.72 0.42
N ILE A 531 -28.19 4.99 0.79
CA ILE A 531 -27.58 5.50 2.01
C ILE A 531 -28.41 6.67 2.56
N GLU A 532 -28.43 6.81 3.89
CA GLU A 532 -29.00 7.96 4.57
C GLU A 532 -28.34 9.27 4.10
N PRO A 533 -29.10 10.28 3.61
CA PRO A 533 -28.52 11.56 3.19
C PRO A 533 -27.69 12.24 4.28
N GLU A 534 -28.13 12.18 5.54
CA GLU A 534 -27.37 12.70 6.69
C GLU A 534 -26.01 12.01 6.87
N SER A 535 -25.91 10.72 6.51
CA SER A 535 -24.63 9.99 6.55
C SER A 535 -23.66 10.44 5.46
N LEU A 536 -24.14 11.10 4.41
CA LEU A 536 -23.30 11.75 3.39
C LEU A 536 -22.98 13.18 3.80
N PHE A 537 -23.96 14.03 4.11
CA PHE A 537 -23.75 15.48 4.06
C PHE A 537 -23.79 16.21 5.39
N SER A 538 -24.26 15.59 6.47
CA SER A 538 -24.41 16.28 7.75
C SER A 538 -23.07 16.68 8.37
N ASN A 539 -23.02 17.83 9.04
CA ASN A 539 -21.82 18.22 9.79
C ASN A 539 -21.54 17.34 11.02
N LYS A 540 -22.47 16.47 11.43
CA LYS A 540 -22.27 15.57 12.58
C LYS A 540 -21.78 14.19 12.16
N THR A 541 -22.26 13.67 11.03
CA THR A 541 -22.02 12.29 10.61
C THR A 541 -21.69 12.15 9.12
N GLY A 542 -21.77 13.19 8.33
CA GLY A 542 -21.60 13.16 6.89
C GLY A 542 -20.18 12.83 6.43
N ILE A 543 -20.00 11.76 5.65
CA ILE A 543 -18.69 11.39 5.09
C ILE A 543 -18.26 12.25 3.88
N TYR A 544 -19.15 13.03 3.29
CA TYR A 544 -18.80 14.11 2.35
C TYR A 544 -18.41 15.38 3.10
N ALA A 545 -19.16 15.76 4.14
CA ALA A 545 -18.83 16.91 4.99
C ALA A 545 -17.47 16.75 5.69
N HIS A 546 -17.11 15.50 6.03
CA HIS A 546 -15.86 15.12 6.68
C HIS A 546 -15.13 14.04 5.88
N ALA A 547 -14.82 14.36 4.62
CA ALA A 547 -14.18 13.43 3.70
C ALA A 547 -12.82 12.94 4.22
N GLY A 548 -12.14 13.73 5.07
CA GLY A 548 -10.89 13.35 5.70
C GLY A 548 -10.99 12.29 6.77
N TRP A 549 -12.19 11.92 7.27
CA TRP A 549 -12.34 10.94 8.36
C TRP A 549 -11.79 9.53 8.05
N HIS A 550 -11.18 8.91 9.07
CA HIS A 550 -10.54 7.59 8.99
C HIS A 550 -11.08 6.52 9.95
N GLY A 551 -10.60 5.29 9.76
CA GLY A 551 -10.88 4.18 10.66
C GLY A 551 -12.32 3.66 10.60
N ARG A 552 -12.73 2.92 11.63
CA ARG A 552 -14.09 2.36 11.74
C ARG A 552 -15.15 3.42 12.03
N LYS A 553 -14.80 4.47 12.78
CA LYS A 553 -15.69 5.60 13.08
C LYS A 553 -16.14 6.38 11.83
N ALA A 554 -15.36 6.34 10.74
CA ALA A 554 -15.70 6.96 9.46
C ALA A 554 -16.64 6.11 8.59
N GLU A 555 -16.88 4.85 8.94
CA GLU A 555 -17.77 3.98 8.15
C GLU A 555 -19.25 4.34 8.40
N ARG A 556 -20.06 4.37 7.33
CA ARG A 556 -21.52 4.53 7.36
C ARG A 556 -22.20 3.29 6.81
N ALA A 557 -23.40 2.98 7.27
CA ALA A 557 -24.15 1.86 6.74
C ALA A 557 -24.80 2.23 5.40
N CYS A 558 -24.59 1.44 4.36
CA CYS A 558 -25.31 1.56 3.09
C CYS A 558 -25.76 0.18 2.58
N SER A 559 -26.63 0.19 1.58
CA SER A 559 -26.88 -0.94 0.68
C SER A 559 -26.16 -0.67 -0.63
N LEU A 560 -25.44 -1.66 -1.15
CA LEU A 560 -24.84 -1.65 -2.48
C LEU A 560 -25.59 -2.67 -3.34
N GLU A 561 -25.96 -2.24 -4.54
CA GLU A 561 -26.51 -3.10 -5.58
C GLU A 561 -25.62 -3.00 -6.82
N LEU A 562 -25.17 -4.14 -7.35
CA LEU A 562 -24.75 -4.22 -8.74
C LEU A 562 -26.00 -4.53 -9.55
N LEU A 563 -26.36 -3.65 -10.47
CA LEU A 563 -27.57 -3.78 -11.26
C LEU A 563 -27.33 -4.80 -12.38
N PRO A 564 -28.29 -5.71 -12.64
CA PRO A 564 -28.17 -6.67 -13.72
C PRO A 564 -28.05 -5.97 -15.07
N THR A 565 -27.25 -6.54 -15.97
CA THR A 565 -27.16 -6.08 -17.36
C THR A 565 -28.38 -6.55 -18.15
N ALA A 566 -28.77 -5.77 -19.16
CA ALA A 566 -29.94 -6.09 -19.99
C ALA A 566 -29.78 -7.36 -20.83
N ASP A 567 -28.53 -7.78 -21.10
CA ASP A 567 -28.18 -9.03 -21.78
C ASP A 567 -28.01 -10.21 -20.82
N GLU A 568 -28.26 -9.99 -19.52
CA GLU A 568 -28.14 -10.97 -18.43
C GLU A 568 -26.75 -11.61 -18.25
N GLN A 569 -25.70 -11.09 -18.90
CA GLN A 569 -24.33 -11.59 -18.70
C GLN A 569 -23.82 -11.32 -17.28
N GLU A 570 -24.29 -10.25 -16.64
CA GLU A 570 -24.00 -9.93 -15.25
C GLU A 570 -25.31 -9.84 -14.47
N HIS A 571 -25.61 -10.87 -13.66
CA HIS A 571 -26.89 -10.97 -12.93
C HIS A 571 -27.02 -9.99 -11.74
N GLY A 572 -25.93 -9.33 -11.34
CA GLY A 572 -25.95 -8.38 -10.24
C GLY A 572 -26.04 -9.02 -8.85
N PHE A 573 -26.09 -8.17 -7.82
CA PHE A 573 -26.27 -8.58 -6.43
C PHE A 573 -26.78 -7.43 -5.57
N GLN A 574 -27.37 -7.74 -4.41
CA GLN A 574 -27.64 -6.77 -3.34
C GLN A 574 -26.88 -7.18 -2.08
N ILE A 575 -26.18 -6.23 -1.45
CA ILE A 575 -25.46 -6.47 -0.20
C ILE A 575 -25.39 -5.20 0.63
N ASN A 576 -25.51 -5.33 1.96
CA ASN A 576 -25.24 -4.22 2.86
C ASN A 576 -23.75 -4.11 3.17
N ALA A 577 -23.23 -2.90 3.24
CA ALA A 577 -21.81 -2.62 3.46
C ALA A 577 -21.62 -1.40 4.38
N GLY A 578 -20.40 -1.31 4.91
CA GLY A 578 -19.87 -0.06 5.45
C GLY A 578 -19.27 0.76 4.31
N ILE A 579 -19.56 2.04 4.21
CA ILE A 579 -19.01 2.95 3.20
C ILE A 579 -18.25 4.09 3.87
N ARG A 580 -17.14 4.50 3.27
CA ARG A 580 -16.43 5.73 3.64
C ARG A 580 -15.68 6.30 2.45
N MET A 581 -15.19 7.52 2.57
CA MET A 581 -14.32 8.13 1.57
C MET A 581 -12.96 7.43 1.50
N ARG A 582 -12.44 7.26 0.28
CA ARG A 582 -11.10 6.69 0.03
C ARG A 582 -10.13 7.73 -0.50
N GLY A 583 -8.85 7.54 -0.18
CA GLY A 583 -7.73 8.28 -0.76
C GLY A 583 -6.92 9.09 0.24
N GLY A 584 -5.98 9.88 -0.26
CA GLY A 584 -5.30 10.92 0.51
C GLY A 584 -5.77 12.28 0.03
N PHE A 585 -5.05 12.84 -0.95
CA PHE A 585 -5.37 14.13 -1.60
C PHE A 585 -6.82 14.24 -2.09
N SER A 586 -7.37 13.17 -2.66
CA SER A 586 -8.72 13.15 -3.22
C SER A 586 -9.87 13.34 -2.22
N ARG A 587 -9.56 13.37 -0.93
CA ARG A 587 -10.54 13.61 0.14
C ARG A 587 -10.47 15.03 0.69
N GLN A 588 -9.69 15.91 0.07
CA GLN A 588 -9.73 17.32 0.42
C GLN A 588 -11.16 17.85 0.25
N PRO A 589 -11.66 18.68 1.19
CA PRO A 589 -13.05 19.15 1.19
C PRO A 589 -13.50 19.88 -0.08
N LYS A 590 -12.56 20.48 -0.83
CA LYS A 590 -12.84 21.17 -2.10
C LYS A 590 -13.09 20.23 -3.30
N VAL A 591 -12.83 18.92 -3.15
CA VAL A 591 -12.98 17.95 -4.23
C VAL A 591 -14.44 17.50 -4.29
N LEU A 592 -15.09 17.69 -5.43
CA LEU A 592 -16.53 17.45 -5.57
C LEU A 592 -16.88 15.97 -5.78
N LYS A 593 -16.01 15.23 -6.46
CA LYS A 593 -16.16 13.79 -6.72
C LYS A 593 -15.15 12.99 -5.91
N HIS A 594 -15.61 12.25 -4.93
CA HIS A 594 -14.77 11.36 -4.13
C HIS A 594 -14.87 9.90 -4.57
N GLY A 595 -13.83 9.13 -4.26
CA GLY A 595 -13.87 7.68 -4.35
C GLY A 595 -14.47 7.07 -3.08
N PHE A 596 -15.19 5.97 -3.20
CA PHE A 596 -15.75 5.23 -2.08
C PHE A 596 -14.93 3.98 -1.77
N ARG A 597 -14.84 3.61 -0.50
CA ARG A 597 -14.43 2.26 -0.07
C ARG A 597 -15.59 1.58 0.60
N LEU A 598 -15.91 0.38 0.14
CA LEU A 598 -16.94 -0.47 0.71
C LEU A 598 -16.33 -1.59 1.52
N PHE A 599 -16.87 -1.83 2.71
CA PHE A 599 -16.44 -2.84 3.67
C PHE A 599 -17.55 -3.83 3.93
N PHE A 600 -17.28 -5.10 3.64
CA PHE A 600 -18.18 -6.19 3.94
C PHE A 600 -17.84 -6.72 5.33
N ARG A 601 -18.76 -6.54 6.27
CA ARG A 601 -18.56 -6.89 7.68
C ARG A 601 -19.88 -7.40 8.25
N ARG A 602 -19.79 -8.27 9.25
CA ARG A 602 -20.97 -8.78 9.95
C ARG A 602 -21.88 -7.63 10.41
N ARG A 603 -21.31 -6.53 10.92
CA ARG A 603 -22.05 -5.34 11.38
C ARG A 603 -23.10 -4.83 10.40
N TYR A 604 -22.80 -4.84 9.11
CA TYR A 604 -23.69 -4.33 8.08
C TYR A 604 -24.55 -5.43 7.45
N GLY A 605 -24.07 -6.67 7.47
CA GLY A 605 -24.76 -7.79 6.85
C GLY A 605 -23.84 -8.99 6.68
N ALA A 606 -23.46 -9.28 5.44
CA ALA A 606 -22.54 -10.36 5.13
C ALA A 606 -21.09 -9.98 5.47
N LYS A 607 -20.32 -10.95 5.98
CA LYS A 607 -18.90 -10.76 6.32
C LYS A 607 -18.00 -10.58 5.08
N ARG A 608 -18.44 -11.05 3.93
CA ARG A 608 -17.75 -10.97 2.64
C ARG A 608 -18.78 -10.81 1.53
N LEU A 609 -18.43 -10.07 0.49
CA LEU A 609 -19.08 -10.19 -0.80
C LEU A 609 -18.58 -11.48 -1.44
N LYS A 610 -19.49 -12.35 -1.90
CA LYS A 610 -19.16 -13.55 -2.68
C LYS A 610 -19.72 -13.35 -4.08
N TYR A 611 -18.88 -12.94 -5.01
CA TYR A 611 -19.27 -12.59 -6.36
C TYR A 611 -18.03 -12.61 -7.28
N ASP A 612 -18.19 -13.02 -8.52
CA ASP A 612 -17.10 -13.01 -9.51
C ASP A 612 -16.99 -11.64 -10.19
N LEU A 613 -16.40 -10.65 -9.49
CA LEU A 613 -16.36 -9.27 -9.99
C LEU A 613 -15.47 -9.07 -11.22
N PHE A 614 -14.42 -9.88 -11.38
CA PHE A 614 -13.37 -9.63 -12.38
C PHE A 614 -13.14 -10.81 -13.34
N GLY A 615 -13.88 -11.91 -13.18
CA GLY A 615 -13.78 -13.08 -14.06
C GLY A 615 -12.47 -13.84 -13.94
N GLY A 616 -12.32 -14.87 -14.77
CA GLY A 616 -11.08 -15.67 -14.89
C GLY A 616 -10.56 -16.19 -13.54
N ASN A 617 -9.25 -16.05 -13.31
CA ASN A 617 -8.56 -16.50 -12.09
C ASN A 617 -8.53 -15.43 -10.97
N ALA A 618 -9.40 -14.41 -11.04
CA ALA A 618 -9.51 -13.41 -9.98
C ALA A 618 -10.18 -13.98 -8.71
N ALA A 619 -10.02 -13.26 -7.59
CA ALA A 619 -10.69 -13.56 -6.34
C ALA A 619 -12.22 -13.59 -6.52
N LYS A 620 -12.88 -14.56 -5.87
CA LYS A 620 -14.34 -14.77 -5.94
C LYS A 620 -15.06 -14.29 -4.67
N GLU A 621 -14.30 -13.76 -3.72
CA GLU A 621 -14.83 -13.17 -2.50
C GLU A 621 -13.99 -11.96 -2.08
N PHE A 622 -14.62 -11.00 -1.41
CA PHE A 622 -14.01 -9.74 -1.03
C PHE A 622 -14.41 -9.33 0.39
N SER A 623 -13.44 -8.84 1.17
CA SER A 623 -13.72 -8.16 2.44
C SER A 623 -13.95 -6.66 2.28
N HIS A 624 -13.46 -6.09 1.19
CA HIS A 624 -13.63 -4.71 0.80
C HIS A 624 -13.33 -4.55 -0.69
N ILE A 625 -13.90 -3.50 -1.28
CA ILE A 625 -13.60 -3.04 -2.65
C ILE A 625 -13.54 -1.51 -2.64
N ASP A 626 -12.73 -0.93 -3.53
CA ASP A 626 -12.71 0.51 -3.78
C ASP A 626 -13.53 0.80 -5.05
N LEU A 627 -14.42 1.80 -5.00
CA LEU A 627 -14.93 2.47 -6.19
C LEU A 627 -14.04 3.71 -6.38
N ARG A 628 -13.01 3.57 -7.20
CA ARG A 628 -12.04 4.63 -7.49
C ARG A 628 -12.62 5.55 -8.57
N CYS A 629 -12.38 6.84 -8.45
CA CYS A 629 -12.47 7.76 -9.58
C CYS A 629 -11.05 8.26 -9.87
N SER A 630 -10.75 8.56 -11.14
CA SER A 630 -9.52 9.27 -11.51
C SER A 630 -9.54 10.63 -10.83
N GLN A 631 -8.45 11.01 -10.18
CA GLN A 631 -8.41 12.24 -9.38
C GLN A 631 -7.57 13.29 -10.06
N ASN A 632 -6.40 12.90 -10.54
CA ASN A 632 -5.61 13.73 -11.43
C ASN A 632 -6.04 13.49 -12.88
N TYR A 633 -5.92 14.54 -13.69
CA TYR A 633 -6.31 14.53 -15.11
C TYR A 633 -7.76 14.04 -15.29
N ALA A 634 -8.69 14.65 -14.56
CA ALA A 634 -10.10 14.27 -14.57
C ALA A 634 -10.98 15.53 -14.63
N TRP A 635 -12.20 15.38 -15.15
CA TRP A 635 -13.03 16.52 -15.51
C TRP A 635 -13.70 17.21 -14.32
N HIS A 636 -13.90 16.50 -13.21
CA HIS A 636 -14.51 17.06 -12.00
C HIS A 636 -13.64 18.12 -11.30
N HIS A 637 -12.35 18.25 -11.67
CA HIS A 637 -11.46 19.32 -11.20
C HIS A 637 -11.36 20.52 -12.15
N GLY A 638 -11.86 20.43 -13.39
CA GLY A 638 -11.72 21.45 -14.43
C GLY A 638 -11.43 20.86 -15.80
N PHE A 639 -10.99 21.68 -16.76
CA PHE A 639 -10.51 21.19 -18.05
C PHE A 639 -9.11 20.59 -17.90
N SER A 640 -8.92 19.37 -18.40
CA SER A 640 -7.62 18.74 -18.54
C SER A 640 -7.58 18.01 -19.87
N SER A 641 -6.74 18.48 -20.79
CA SER A 641 -6.48 17.82 -22.07
C SER A 641 -5.73 16.50 -21.92
N LYS A 642 -5.22 16.19 -20.73
CA LYS A 642 -4.52 14.93 -20.41
C LYS A 642 -5.44 13.91 -19.74
N ALA A 643 -6.75 14.13 -19.74
CA ALA A 643 -7.69 13.21 -19.10
C ALA A 643 -7.78 11.92 -19.89
N LEU A 644 -7.25 10.83 -19.33
CA LEU A 644 -7.24 9.51 -19.98
C LEU A 644 -8.10 8.50 -19.20
N TYR A 645 -8.23 8.63 -17.87
CA TYR A 645 -8.98 7.75 -16.96
C TYR A 645 -8.44 6.32 -16.75
N MET A 646 -7.63 5.75 -17.65
CA MET A 646 -7.12 4.36 -17.51
C MET A 646 -5.63 4.21 -17.10
N ARG A 647 -4.89 5.30 -16.87
CA ARG A 647 -3.45 5.30 -16.49
C ARG A 647 -3.07 4.32 -15.38
N ASP A 648 -3.82 4.39 -14.27
CA ASP A 648 -3.61 3.56 -13.09
C ASP A 648 -3.98 2.09 -13.36
N GLN A 649 -5.10 1.82 -14.04
CA GLN A 649 -5.49 0.45 -14.42
C GLN A 649 -4.49 -0.17 -15.41
N PHE A 650 -4.08 0.58 -16.42
CA PHE A 650 -3.12 0.11 -17.43
C PHE A 650 -1.78 -0.26 -16.79
N SER A 651 -1.24 0.59 -15.89
CA SER A 651 -0.01 0.29 -15.15
C SER A 651 -0.12 -0.98 -14.31
N ARG A 652 -1.28 -1.24 -13.69
CA ARG A 652 -1.54 -2.50 -12.98
C ARG A 652 -1.63 -3.69 -13.92
N ASP A 653 -2.21 -3.52 -15.11
CA ASP A 653 -2.29 -4.59 -16.11
C ASP A 653 -0.91 -4.95 -16.66
N LEU A 654 -0.01 -3.99 -16.85
CA LEU A 654 1.38 -4.27 -17.23
C LEU A 654 2.07 -5.13 -16.19
N HIS A 655 1.97 -4.75 -14.92
CA HIS A 655 2.58 -5.52 -13.83
C HIS A 655 1.98 -6.92 -13.70
N LEU A 656 0.66 -7.07 -13.93
CA LEU A 656 -0.01 -8.37 -14.02
C LEU A 656 0.51 -9.21 -15.19
N ALA A 657 0.62 -8.62 -16.38
CA ALA A 657 1.08 -9.29 -17.60
C ALA A 657 2.54 -9.75 -17.49
N MET A 658 3.35 -9.08 -16.68
CA MET A 658 4.72 -9.51 -16.35
C MET A 658 4.78 -10.73 -15.41
N GLY A 659 3.63 -11.16 -14.88
CA GLY A 659 3.48 -12.37 -14.07
C GLY A 659 3.35 -12.12 -12.55
N HIS A 660 3.13 -10.87 -12.13
CA HIS A 660 3.06 -10.51 -10.71
C HIS A 660 1.62 -10.37 -10.21
N PRO A 661 1.36 -10.58 -8.90
CA PRO A 661 0.09 -10.19 -8.31
C PRO A 661 -0.15 -8.69 -8.52
N SER A 662 -1.30 -8.30 -9.06
CA SER A 662 -1.63 -6.89 -9.30
C SER A 662 -3.14 -6.65 -9.19
N PRO A 663 -3.62 -5.60 -8.48
CA PRO A 663 -5.04 -5.36 -8.24
C PRO A 663 -5.87 -5.26 -9.53
N ARG A 664 -6.95 -6.04 -9.59
CA ARG A 664 -7.86 -6.05 -10.74
C ARG A 664 -8.84 -4.89 -10.65
N GLY A 665 -9.35 -4.46 -11.80
CA GLY A 665 -10.40 -3.46 -11.85
C GLY A 665 -11.20 -3.47 -13.15
N ASN A 666 -12.40 -2.89 -13.06
CA ASN A 666 -13.34 -2.71 -14.15
C ASN A 666 -14.08 -1.37 -13.99
N PHE A 667 -14.61 -0.82 -15.07
CA PHE A 667 -15.36 0.43 -15.02
C PHE A 667 -16.87 0.16 -14.88
N ARG A 668 -17.51 1.00 -14.05
CA ARG A 668 -18.93 0.93 -13.73
C ARG A 668 -19.49 2.34 -13.59
N HIS A 669 -20.75 2.51 -13.98
CA HIS A 669 -21.54 3.67 -13.58
C HIS A 669 -21.89 3.57 -12.09
N VAL A 670 -22.04 4.70 -11.41
CA VAL A 670 -22.49 4.74 -10.01
C VAL A 670 -23.67 5.68 -9.86
N TYR A 671 -24.71 5.19 -9.19
CA TYR A 671 -25.84 5.97 -8.71
C TYR A 671 -25.83 6.03 -7.18
N VAL A 672 -26.14 7.18 -6.60
CA VAL A 672 -26.25 7.38 -5.15
C VAL A 672 -27.66 7.88 -4.86
N ASN A 673 -28.43 7.09 -4.10
CA ASN A 673 -29.87 7.28 -3.90
C ASN A 673 -30.62 7.58 -5.22
N GLY A 674 -30.25 6.89 -6.30
CA GLY A 674 -30.87 7.04 -7.62
C GLY A 674 -30.29 8.18 -8.47
N HIS A 675 -29.57 9.14 -7.89
CA HIS A 675 -28.92 10.21 -8.63
C HIS A 675 -27.64 9.71 -9.33
N TYR A 676 -27.44 10.05 -10.60
CA TYR A 676 -26.26 9.61 -11.36
C TYR A 676 -25.00 10.36 -10.89
N TRP A 677 -24.02 9.59 -10.42
CA TRP A 677 -22.79 10.11 -9.83
C TRP A 677 -21.57 10.00 -10.76
N GLY A 678 -21.70 9.35 -11.91
CA GLY A 678 -20.63 9.25 -12.91
C GLY A 678 -19.91 7.90 -12.94
N LEU A 679 -18.78 7.91 -13.64
CA LEU A 679 -17.95 6.75 -13.93
C LEU A 679 -16.94 6.46 -12.82
N TYR A 680 -16.81 5.20 -12.44
CA TYR A 680 -15.88 4.71 -11.42
C TYR A 680 -15.16 3.45 -11.88
N ASN A 681 -13.92 3.26 -11.43
CA ASN A 681 -13.15 2.03 -11.53
C ASN A 681 -13.31 1.23 -10.23
N THR A 682 -14.06 0.12 -10.25
CA THR A 682 -14.05 -0.87 -9.18
C THR A 682 -12.66 -1.46 -9.09
N CYS A 683 -12.08 -1.54 -7.90
CA CYS A 683 -10.70 -1.95 -7.74
C CYS A 683 -10.50 -2.78 -6.48
N GLU A 684 -9.76 -3.87 -6.61
CA GLU A 684 -9.19 -4.58 -5.47
C GLU A 684 -8.18 -3.71 -4.74
N ARG A 685 -7.92 -4.02 -3.46
CA ARG A 685 -6.90 -3.31 -2.69
C ARG A 685 -5.83 -4.28 -2.19
N PRO A 686 -4.53 -3.97 -2.39
CA PRO A 686 -3.43 -4.83 -1.96
C PRO A 686 -3.24 -4.77 -0.44
N LYS A 687 -4.05 -5.56 0.27
CA LYS A 687 -4.01 -5.84 1.71
C LYS A 687 -3.79 -7.33 1.97
N ALA A 688 -3.70 -7.74 3.23
CA ALA A 688 -3.46 -9.13 3.60
C ALA A 688 -4.42 -10.14 2.93
N PHE A 689 -5.70 -9.77 2.75
CA PHE A 689 -6.68 -10.60 2.06
C PHE A 689 -6.42 -10.75 0.55
N PHE A 690 -5.86 -9.72 -0.09
CA PHE A 690 -5.36 -9.81 -1.48
C PHE A 690 -4.16 -10.76 -1.55
N GLY A 691 -3.26 -10.68 -0.56
CA GLY A 691 -2.16 -11.64 -0.41
C GLY A 691 -2.65 -13.08 -0.29
N GLU A 692 -3.61 -13.34 0.59
CA GLU A 692 -4.27 -14.66 0.72
C GLU A 692 -4.82 -15.16 -0.63
N SER A 693 -5.47 -14.28 -1.40
CA SER A 693 -6.13 -14.64 -2.67
C SER A 693 -5.15 -14.95 -3.81
N TYR A 694 -4.04 -14.22 -3.93
CA TYR A 694 -3.17 -14.28 -5.11
C TYR A 694 -1.76 -14.80 -4.84
N ILE A 695 -1.27 -14.64 -3.61
CA ILE A 695 0.05 -15.10 -3.21
C ILE A 695 -0.08 -16.46 -2.52
N GLY A 696 -1.15 -16.66 -1.73
CA GLY A 696 -1.45 -17.88 -0.98
C GLY A 696 -0.87 -17.89 0.44
N GLY A 697 -1.46 -18.70 1.32
CA GLY A 697 -1.29 -18.62 2.78
C GLY A 697 -2.55 -18.03 3.43
N LYS A 698 -2.53 -17.76 4.74
CA LYS A 698 -3.68 -17.13 5.43
C LYS A 698 -3.47 -15.63 5.54
N LYS A 699 -4.54 -14.83 5.55
CA LYS A 699 -4.42 -13.37 5.72
C LYS A 699 -3.62 -12.99 6.98
N GLU A 700 -3.71 -13.79 8.05
CA GLU A 700 -3.01 -13.53 9.30
C GLU A 700 -1.50 -13.61 9.12
N ASP A 701 -1.00 -14.35 8.12
CA ASP A 701 0.43 -14.56 7.86
C ASP A 701 1.09 -13.38 7.15
N PHE A 702 0.33 -12.40 6.66
CA PHE A 702 0.87 -11.30 5.87
C PHE A 702 1.26 -10.09 6.74
N ASP A 703 2.41 -9.52 6.44
CA ASP A 703 2.72 -8.12 6.71
C ASP A 703 2.51 -7.33 5.43
N VAL A 704 1.78 -6.22 5.51
CA VAL A 704 1.53 -5.34 4.37
C VAL A 704 1.94 -3.92 4.72
N VAL A 705 3.03 -3.47 4.12
CA VAL A 705 3.61 -2.14 4.33
C VAL A 705 3.30 -1.20 3.18
N LYS A 706 3.12 0.08 3.50
CA LYS A 706 2.99 1.17 2.52
C LYS A 706 3.33 2.50 3.17
N ILE A 707 3.38 3.57 2.38
CA ILE A 707 3.51 4.93 2.89
C ILE A 707 2.18 5.48 3.41
N MET A 708 2.19 6.14 4.58
CA MET A 708 1.04 6.84 5.13
C MET A 708 0.61 8.01 4.23
N GLY A 709 -0.69 8.07 3.93
CA GLY A 709 -1.25 9.07 3.01
C GLY A 709 -1.19 10.50 3.55
N GLY A 710 -1.35 11.48 2.65
CA GLY A 710 -1.16 12.90 2.97
C GLY A 710 -2.28 13.56 3.78
N TYR A 711 -3.50 13.66 3.24
CA TYR A 711 -4.60 14.38 3.90
C TYR A 711 -5.42 13.44 4.80
N SER A 712 -5.62 13.85 6.05
CA SER A 712 -6.44 13.23 7.08
C SER A 712 -6.93 14.32 8.04
N GLU A 713 -8.15 14.22 8.54
CA GLU A 713 -8.70 15.14 9.55
C GLU A 713 -8.41 14.69 10.98
N ASP A 714 -8.08 13.42 11.17
CA ASP A 714 -8.17 12.74 12.46
C ASP A 714 -7.07 11.68 12.69
N GLU A 715 -6.07 11.59 11.80
CA GLU A 715 -4.82 10.86 12.02
C GLU A 715 -3.68 11.79 12.49
N ASP A 716 -2.69 11.18 13.14
CA ASP A 716 -1.45 11.82 13.59
C ASP A 716 -0.68 12.42 12.40
N GLN A 717 -0.64 13.75 12.34
CA GLN A 717 -0.02 14.50 11.26
C GLN A 717 1.51 14.31 11.21
N GLU A 718 2.14 13.82 12.28
CA GLU A 718 3.59 13.62 12.39
C GLU A 718 4.08 12.38 11.63
N ARG A 719 3.22 11.38 11.42
CA ARG A 719 3.56 10.12 10.72
C ARG A 719 3.35 10.17 9.21
N ARG A 720 2.98 11.32 8.66
CA ARG A 720 2.70 11.47 7.23
C ARG A 720 3.93 11.14 6.39
N TYR A 721 3.69 10.44 5.28
CA TYR A 721 4.72 9.99 4.35
C TYR A 721 5.81 9.07 4.96
N GLN A 722 5.50 8.40 6.07
CA GLN A 722 6.33 7.32 6.63
C GLN A 722 5.75 5.95 6.30
N VAL A 723 6.61 4.93 6.22
CA VAL A 723 6.20 3.53 6.05
C VAL A 723 5.49 3.04 7.30
N PHE A 724 4.33 2.41 7.11
CA PHE A 724 3.60 1.75 8.19
C PHE A 724 2.98 0.43 7.72
N ALA A 725 2.71 -0.48 8.66
CA ALA A 725 1.97 -1.71 8.40
C ALA A 725 0.46 -1.44 8.40
N THR A 726 -0.19 -1.70 7.26
CA THR A 726 -1.66 -1.70 7.17
C THR A 726 -2.30 -2.97 7.72
N ASP A 727 -1.53 -4.05 7.75
CA ASP A 727 -1.85 -5.39 8.24
C ASP A 727 -0.52 -6.02 8.70
N GLY A 728 -0.51 -6.80 9.78
CA GLY A 728 0.73 -7.38 10.34
C GLY A 728 1.60 -6.36 11.10
N ASN A 729 2.93 -6.45 10.97
CA ASN A 729 3.92 -5.57 11.60
C ASN A 729 5.07 -5.20 10.62
N THR A 730 6.07 -4.45 11.08
CA THR A 730 7.19 -3.93 10.27
C THR A 730 8.51 -4.69 10.45
N ILE A 731 8.54 -5.78 11.23
CA ILE A 731 9.80 -6.43 11.67
C ILE A 731 10.64 -6.90 10.47
N LEU A 732 10.02 -7.58 9.50
CA LEU A 732 10.73 -8.07 8.31
C LEU A 732 11.14 -6.94 7.36
N TRP A 733 10.36 -5.86 7.31
CA TRP A 733 10.70 -4.67 6.53
C TRP A 733 11.93 -3.97 7.12
N GLU A 734 11.98 -3.81 8.43
CA GLU A 734 13.15 -3.23 9.13
C GLU A 734 14.39 -4.13 9.01
N GLN A 735 14.22 -5.45 8.98
CA GLN A 735 15.32 -6.38 8.71
C GLN A 735 15.88 -6.20 7.29
N LEU A 736 14.99 -6.09 6.28
CA LEU A 736 15.37 -5.81 4.89
C LEU A 736 16.11 -4.47 4.79
N ASP A 737 15.61 -3.41 5.43
CA ASP A 737 16.26 -2.09 5.48
C ASP A 737 17.68 -2.19 6.05
N ARG A 738 17.86 -2.82 7.22
CA ARG A 738 19.17 -2.97 7.87
C ARG A 738 20.18 -3.70 6.99
N LEU A 739 19.78 -4.82 6.37
CA LEU A 739 20.66 -5.59 5.49
C LEU A 739 20.99 -4.84 4.20
N SER A 740 20.03 -4.15 3.60
CA SER A 740 20.25 -3.37 2.36
C SER A 740 21.26 -2.23 2.50
N LYS A 741 21.57 -1.82 3.73
CA LYS A 741 22.57 -0.78 4.05
C LYS A 741 23.99 -1.30 4.19
N GLN A 742 24.18 -2.62 4.21
CA GLN A 742 25.52 -3.21 4.11
C GLN A 742 26.09 -2.99 2.69
N ASP A 743 27.35 -3.36 2.49
CA ASP A 743 27.98 -3.31 1.16
C ASP A 743 27.29 -4.34 0.25
N MET A 744 26.44 -3.85 -0.66
CA MET A 744 25.69 -4.72 -1.58
C MET A 744 26.55 -5.17 -2.76
N SER A 745 27.73 -4.60 -2.96
CA SER A 745 28.70 -5.16 -3.92
C SER A 745 29.26 -6.51 -3.46
N ASP A 746 29.15 -6.81 -2.16
CA ASP A 746 29.48 -8.11 -1.59
C ASP A 746 28.37 -9.14 -1.89
N LEU A 747 28.76 -10.23 -2.54
CA LEU A 747 27.88 -11.34 -2.87
C LEU A 747 27.28 -12.02 -1.63
N ASP A 748 28.02 -12.09 -0.53
CA ASP A 748 27.56 -12.68 0.72
C ASP A 748 26.42 -11.87 1.35
N ASN A 749 26.52 -10.54 1.33
CA ASN A 749 25.45 -9.68 1.84
C ASN A 749 24.20 -9.77 0.95
N TYR A 750 24.40 -9.83 -0.38
CA TYR A 750 23.29 -9.97 -1.33
C TYR A 750 22.55 -11.31 -1.17
N ARG A 751 23.26 -12.44 -1.04
CA ARG A 751 22.60 -13.75 -0.84
C ARG A 751 21.81 -13.83 0.47
N LEU A 752 22.20 -13.09 1.51
CA LEU A 752 21.42 -13.02 2.76
C LEU A 752 20.03 -12.39 2.53
N LEU A 753 19.93 -11.38 1.66
CA LEU A 753 18.63 -10.79 1.28
C LEU A 753 17.77 -11.77 0.48
N LEU A 754 18.40 -12.57 -0.37
CA LEU A 754 17.73 -13.57 -1.19
C LEU A 754 17.38 -14.85 -0.42
N GLY A 755 17.95 -15.05 0.76
CA GLY A 755 17.86 -16.32 1.49
C GLY A 755 18.48 -17.46 0.69
N ALA A 756 19.66 -17.23 0.11
CA ALA A 756 20.33 -18.17 -0.79
C ALA A 756 21.69 -18.66 -0.24
N LYS A 757 22.09 -19.85 -0.69
CA LYS A 757 23.43 -20.42 -0.47
C LYS A 757 24.46 -19.76 -1.41
N LEU A 758 25.73 -20.17 -1.28
CA LEU A 758 26.82 -19.68 -2.14
C LEU A 758 26.61 -20.01 -3.63
N ASP A 759 25.89 -21.08 -3.95
CA ASP A 759 25.55 -21.47 -5.31
C ASP A 759 24.27 -20.80 -5.85
N GLY A 760 23.68 -19.87 -5.09
CA GLY A 760 22.43 -19.17 -5.43
C GLY A 760 21.16 -19.99 -5.21
N SER A 761 21.26 -21.26 -4.84
CA SER A 761 20.09 -22.08 -4.51
C SER A 761 19.44 -21.62 -3.20
N PRO A 762 18.12 -21.80 -3.00
CA PRO A 762 17.46 -21.42 -1.76
C PRO A 762 18.08 -22.11 -0.53
N ASP A 763 18.36 -21.34 0.52
CA ASP A 763 18.80 -21.86 1.80
C ASP A 763 17.60 -21.99 2.76
N PRO A 764 17.22 -23.20 3.21
CA PRO A 764 16.11 -23.37 4.15
C PRO A 764 16.36 -22.74 5.52
N LYS A 765 17.61 -22.41 5.87
CA LYS A 765 17.96 -21.73 7.12
C LYS A 765 17.82 -20.21 7.02
N LEU A 766 17.82 -19.67 5.81
CA LEU A 766 17.73 -18.23 5.57
C LEU A 766 16.36 -17.85 5.01
N ARG A 767 15.91 -16.68 5.43
CA ARG A 767 14.66 -16.12 4.93
C ARG A 767 14.94 -15.25 3.71
N ARG A 768 14.25 -15.54 2.61
CA ARG A 768 14.15 -14.62 1.47
C ARG A 768 13.33 -13.41 1.89
N LEU A 769 14.00 -12.27 2.02
CA LEU A 769 13.39 -11.01 2.45
C LEU A 769 12.80 -10.23 1.28
N ILE A 770 13.33 -10.42 0.07
CA ILE A 770 12.90 -9.71 -1.12
C ILE A 770 12.81 -10.66 -2.31
N ASP A 771 11.85 -10.43 -3.20
CA ASP A 771 11.86 -11.02 -4.52
C ASP A 771 12.49 -10.05 -5.54
N PRO A 772 13.74 -10.27 -5.97
CA PRO A 772 14.40 -9.36 -6.90
C PRO A 772 13.71 -9.32 -8.27
N VAL A 773 13.07 -10.42 -8.71
CA VAL A 773 12.36 -10.44 -10.00
C VAL A 773 11.14 -9.53 -9.96
N ASN A 774 10.38 -9.58 -8.87
CA ASN A 774 9.24 -8.69 -8.67
C ASN A 774 9.68 -7.23 -8.53
N LEU A 775 10.75 -6.95 -7.78
CA LEU A 775 11.29 -5.60 -7.67
C LEU A 775 11.67 -5.03 -9.04
N ILE A 776 12.43 -5.77 -9.85
CA ILE A 776 12.88 -5.30 -11.16
C ILE A 776 11.69 -5.04 -12.08
N ASP A 777 10.74 -5.96 -12.19
CA ASP A 777 9.57 -5.79 -13.06
C ASP A 777 8.64 -4.67 -12.58
N TYR A 778 8.52 -4.47 -11.27
CA TYR A 778 7.86 -3.31 -10.68
C TYR A 778 8.54 -2.01 -11.14
N MET A 779 9.88 -1.94 -11.08
CA MET A 779 10.64 -0.79 -11.56
C MET A 779 10.50 -0.57 -13.07
N LEU A 780 10.54 -1.63 -13.89
CA LEU A 780 10.34 -1.54 -15.34
C LEU A 780 8.96 -0.99 -15.70
N THR A 781 7.92 -1.34 -14.92
CA THR A 781 6.58 -0.76 -15.10
C THR A 781 6.59 0.75 -14.85
N LEU A 782 7.27 1.20 -13.79
CA LEU A 782 7.41 2.63 -13.46
C LEU A 782 8.21 3.40 -14.51
N PHE A 783 9.30 2.79 -14.99
CA PHE A 783 10.17 3.37 -16.01
C PHE A 783 9.42 3.51 -17.32
N TYR A 784 8.78 2.44 -17.80
CA TYR A 784 7.95 2.51 -18.99
C TYR A 784 6.88 3.59 -18.87
N ALA A 785 6.10 3.56 -17.79
CA ALA A 785 4.98 4.47 -17.61
C ALA A 785 5.41 5.93 -17.32
N GLY A 786 6.68 6.18 -16.99
CA GLY A 786 7.18 7.51 -16.60
C GLY A 786 6.51 8.02 -15.32
N ASN A 787 6.42 7.18 -14.28
CA ASN A 787 5.61 7.49 -13.11
C ASN A 787 6.26 8.56 -12.19
N LEU A 788 5.61 9.72 -12.09
CA LEU A 788 6.07 10.86 -11.30
C LEU A 788 5.73 10.79 -9.80
N ASP A 789 4.84 9.90 -9.36
CA ASP A 789 4.34 9.88 -7.98
C ASP A 789 4.20 8.46 -7.43
N SER A 790 5.31 7.73 -7.32
CA SER A 790 5.33 6.33 -6.90
C SER A 790 6.20 6.08 -5.66
N SER A 791 7.13 5.12 -5.71
CA SER A 791 8.14 4.89 -4.67
C SER A 791 9.09 6.07 -4.48
N VAL A 792 9.28 6.90 -5.51
CA VAL A 792 9.85 8.25 -5.41
C VAL A 792 8.95 9.23 -6.16
N SER A 793 8.57 10.30 -5.46
CA SER A 793 7.67 11.34 -5.96
C SER A 793 8.43 12.58 -6.39
N TRP A 794 8.25 12.97 -7.66
CA TRP A 794 8.73 14.22 -8.22
C TRP A 794 8.11 15.43 -7.51
N PHE A 795 6.83 15.34 -7.10
CA PHE A 795 6.14 16.38 -6.34
C PHE A 795 6.76 16.62 -4.95
N GLY A 796 7.48 15.64 -4.41
CA GLY A 796 8.30 15.76 -3.21
C GLY A 796 9.74 16.21 -3.48
N GLY A 797 10.04 16.76 -4.66
CA GLY A 797 11.40 17.11 -5.09
C GLY A 797 12.33 15.91 -5.20
N ASP A 798 11.78 14.74 -5.57
CA ASP A 798 12.45 13.44 -5.57
C ASP A 798 13.02 13.01 -4.21
N ARG A 799 12.48 13.59 -3.12
CA ARG A 799 12.84 13.32 -1.71
C ARG A 799 11.69 12.79 -0.88
N GLY A 800 10.61 12.36 -1.53
CA GLY A 800 9.42 11.78 -0.88
C GLY A 800 9.05 10.46 -1.54
N ALA A 801 8.57 9.49 -0.74
CA ALA A 801 7.95 8.28 -1.25
C ALA A 801 6.41 8.39 -1.13
N ASN A 802 5.68 7.74 -2.02
CA ASN A 802 4.21 7.79 -2.02
C ASN A 802 3.58 6.45 -2.46
N ASN A 803 3.06 6.36 -3.68
CA ASN A 803 2.07 5.37 -4.09
C ASN A 803 2.67 3.97 -4.39
N TRP A 804 2.90 3.18 -3.35
CA TRP A 804 3.30 1.76 -3.47
C TRP A 804 2.77 0.93 -2.30
N HIS A 805 2.76 -0.40 -2.48
CA HIS A 805 2.45 -1.40 -1.46
C HIS A 805 3.47 -2.53 -1.49
N GLY A 806 3.90 -3.03 -0.33
CA GLY A 806 4.75 -4.21 -0.17
C GLY A 806 4.05 -5.28 0.65
N LEU A 807 4.01 -6.52 0.19
CA LEU A 807 3.39 -7.66 0.87
C LEU A 807 4.42 -8.76 1.08
N ILE A 808 4.59 -9.20 2.33
CA ILE A 808 5.43 -10.36 2.66
C ILE A 808 4.61 -11.36 3.47
N ASN A 809 4.64 -12.62 3.05
CA ASN A 809 4.01 -13.71 3.79
C ASN A 809 5.04 -14.28 4.78
N ARG A 810 4.80 -14.18 6.09
CA ARG A 810 5.70 -14.65 7.16
C ARG A 810 5.93 -16.16 7.14
N THR A 811 4.99 -16.96 6.67
CA THR A 811 5.07 -18.42 6.66
C THR A 811 5.64 -18.99 5.35
N ARG A 812 5.72 -18.19 4.29
CA ARG A 812 6.24 -18.61 2.98
C ARG A 812 7.53 -17.89 2.62
N ASN A 813 8.49 -18.63 2.07
CA ASN A 813 9.83 -18.11 1.77
C ASN A 813 9.96 -17.56 0.33
N ILE A 814 9.04 -16.69 -0.09
CA ILE A 814 8.97 -16.15 -1.46
C ILE A 814 9.48 -14.70 -1.58
N GLY A 815 9.83 -14.05 -0.46
CA GLY A 815 10.25 -12.65 -0.45
C GLY A 815 9.10 -11.64 -0.48
N LEU A 816 9.44 -10.39 -0.17
CA LEU A 816 8.55 -9.24 -0.29
C LEU A 816 8.18 -9.00 -1.76
N GLN A 817 6.89 -8.83 -2.01
CA GLN A 817 6.30 -8.51 -3.32
C GLN A 817 5.79 -7.06 -3.30
N PHE A 818 6.33 -6.23 -4.17
CA PHE A 818 5.84 -4.88 -4.43
C PHE A 818 4.69 -4.90 -5.43
N ILE A 819 3.74 -3.98 -5.23
CA ILE A 819 2.51 -3.89 -6.01
C ILE A 819 2.34 -2.45 -6.50
N VAL A 820 2.11 -2.29 -7.80
CA VAL A 820 1.79 -1.00 -8.43
C VAL A 820 0.44 -0.49 -7.90
N TRP A 821 0.40 0.77 -7.48
CA TRP A 821 -0.79 1.40 -6.90
C TRP A 821 -0.82 2.89 -7.22
N ASP A 822 -2.01 3.47 -7.44
CA ASP A 822 -2.22 4.91 -7.67
C ASP A 822 -1.32 5.52 -8.76
N ALA A 823 -1.13 4.81 -9.86
CA ALA A 823 -0.22 5.19 -10.94
C ALA A 823 -0.84 6.20 -11.93
N GLU A 824 -1.55 7.22 -11.44
CA GLU A 824 -2.27 8.19 -12.26
C GLU A 824 -1.36 9.25 -12.92
N HIS A 825 -0.16 9.48 -12.39
CA HIS A 825 0.85 10.40 -12.95
C HIS A 825 1.78 9.68 -13.94
N THR A 826 1.19 9.05 -14.96
CA THR A 826 1.90 8.24 -15.96
C THR A 826 1.47 8.55 -17.39
N MET A 827 2.33 8.20 -18.35
CA MET A 827 2.12 8.37 -19.79
C MET A 827 1.88 9.83 -20.21
N LEU A 828 2.53 10.78 -19.53
CA LEU A 828 2.39 12.22 -19.79
C LEU A 828 3.37 12.67 -20.87
N GLU A 829 4.67 12.51 -20.60
CA GLU A 829 5.76 12.94 -21.47
C GLU A 829 6.55 11.74 -22.01
N LEU A 830 6.86 11.78 -23.31
CA LEU A 830 7.54 10.67 -24.01
C LEU A 830 8.95 10.41 -23.45
N ILE A 831 9.67 11.46 -23.08
CA ILE A 831 11.08 11.41 -22.65
C ILE A 831 11.28 11.34 -21.14
N GLU A 832 10.19 11.25 -20.36
CA GLU A 832 10.25 11.24 -18.89
C GLU A 832 11.23 10.18 -18.37
N ASP A 833 12.09 10.54 -17.41
CA ASP A 833 13.15 9.66 -16.94
C ASP A 833 13.07 9.46 -15.41
N ARG A 834 12.71 8.23 -15.02
CA ARG A 834 12.49 7.85 -13.62
C ARG A 834 13.44 6.76 -13.14
N LEU A 835 14.55 6.53 -13.84
CA LEU A 835 15.53 5.49 -13.49
C LEU A 835 16.36 5.87 -12.26
N GLY A 836 16.34 7.15 -11.85
CA GLY A 836 17.18 7.69 -10.79
C GLY A 836 18.63 7.83 -11.26
N PRO A 837 19.58 7.91 -10.32
CA PRO A 837 19.43 7.66 -8.89
C PRO A 837 18.83 8.84 -8.10
N PHE A 838 18.04 8.54 -7.07
CA PHE A 838 17.38 9.52 -6.21
C PHE A 838 17.90 9.45 -4.76
N PRO A 839 18.07 10.60 -4.08
CA PRO A 839 18.68 10.69 -2.75
C PRO A 839 17.67 10.43 -1.62
N MET A 840 16.91 9.32 -1.67
CA MET A 840 15.84 9.04 -0.71
C MET A 840 15.69 7.55 -0.39
N GLY A 841 15.54 7.23 0.90
CA GLY A 841 15.21 5.88 1.37
C GLY A 841 16.18 5.23 2.37
N ASN A 842 17.20 5.97 2.84
CA ASN A 842 18.23 5.47 3.76
C ASN A 842 17.76 5.30 5.23
N GLU A 843 16.47 5.39 5.50
CA GLU A 843 15.87 5.20 6.83
C GLU A 843 14.68 4.25 6.68
N ALA A 844 14.43 3.33 7.62
CA ALA A 844 13.38 2.31 7.48
C ALA A 844 11.98 2.91 7.23
N GLU A 845 11.69 4.04 7.86
CA GLU A 845 10.43 4.79 7.72
C GLU A 845 10.30 5.51 6.36
N ARG A 846 11.40 5.65 5.62
CA ARG A 846 11.48 6.34 4.32
C ARG A 846 11.91 5.41 3.18
N ASN A 847 12.35 4.19 3.52
CA ASN A 847 12.77 3.16 2.58
C ASN A 847 11.60 2.84 1.64
N ASN A 848 11.93 2.47 0.41
CA ASN A 848 10.98 2.30 -0.68
C ASN A 848 11.60 1.39 -1.77
N PRO A 849 10.78 0.87 -2.69
CA PRO A 849 11.26 0.02 -3.78
C PRO A 849 12.41 0.61 -4.60
N THR A 850 12.36 1.90 -4.95
CA THR A 850 13.40 2.55 -5.77
C THR A 850 14.73 2.59 -5.03
N TRP A 851 14.71 2.87 -3.72
CA TRP A 851 15.90 2.81 -2.89
C TRP A 851 16.53 1.42 -2.89
N LEU A 852 15.73 0.38 -2.66
CA LEU A 852 16.21 -1.00 -2.66
C LEU A 852 16.79 -1.38 -4.03
N TYR A 853 16.12 -1.01 -5.13
CA TYR A 853 16.63 -1.22 -6.48
C TYR A 853 18.01 -0.56 -6.67
N GLN A 854 18.17 0.70 -6.28
CA GLN A 854 19.45 1.42 -6.36
C GLN A 854 20.55 0.77 -5.51
N ARG A 855 20.21 0.31 -4.29
CA ARG A 855 21.16 -0.41 -3.42
C ARG A 855 21.62 -1.73 -4.07
N LEU A 856 20.68 -2.49 -4.61
CA LEU A 856 20.97 -3.80 -5.19
C LEU A 856 21.73 -3.71 -6.52
N LEU A 857 21.63 -2.59 -7.25
CA LEU A 857 22.44 -2.34 -8.46
C LEU A 857 23.96 -2.33 -8.21
N GLU A 858 24.43 -2.24 -6.96
CA GLU A 858 25.85 -2.42 -6.63
C GLU A 858 26.34 -3.86 -6.84
N ASN A 859 25.41 -4.82 -6.85
CA ASN A 859 25.72 -6.23 -7.01
C ASN A 859 25.71 -6.67 -8.48
N GLU A 860 26.72 -7.42 -8.90
CA GLU A 860 26.78 -7.94 -10.27
C GLU A 860 25.67 -8.95 -10.59
N GLU A 861 25.33 -9.85 -9.66
CA GLU A 861 24.25 -10.82 -9.87
C GLU A 861 22.91 -10.13 -10.08
N PHE A 862 22.64 -9.06 -9.33
CA PHE A 862 21.41 -8.29 -9.52
C PHE A 862 21.41 -7.56 -10.87
N ARG A 863 22.55 -7.01 -11.32
CA ARG A 863 22.67 -6.35 -12.64
C ARG A 863 22.46 -7.32 -13.80
N VAL A 864 22.99 -8.55 -13.72
CA VAL A 864 22.72 -9.60 -14.72
C VAL A 864 21.23 -9.92 -14.77
N LEU A 865 20.59 -10.08 -13.60
CA LEU A 865 19.15 -10.29 -13.53
C LEU A 865 18.36 -9.10 -14.10
N VAL A 866 18.79 -7.86 -13.86
CA VAL A 866 18.20 -6.66 -14.47
C VAL A 866 18.27 -6.74 -15.99
N ALA A 867 19.42 -7.08 -16.56
CA ALA A 867 19.57 -7.27 -18.01
C ALA A 867 18.63 -8.36 -18.54
N ASP A 868 18.47 -9.48 -17.82
CA ASP A 868 17.53 -10.55 -18.20
C ASP A 868 16.09 -10.07 -18.24
N ARG A 869 15.65 -9.30 -17.23
CA ARG A 869 14.29 -8.77 -17.19
C ARG A 869 14.06 -7.71 -18.25
N ILE A 870 15.06 -6.88 -18.53
CA ILE A 870 15.01 -5.89 -19.61
C ILE A 870 14.81 -6.62 -20.96
N SER A 871 15.69 -7.58 -21.28
CA SER A 871 15.61 -8.37 -22.52
C SER A 871 14.26 -9.10 -22.63
N LYS A 872 13.79 -9.71 -21.55
CA LYS A 872 12.50 -10.42 -21.51
C LYS A 872 11.30 -9.52 -21.83
N HIS A 873 11.28 -8.29 -21.33
CA HIS A 873 10.07 -7.46 -21.35
C HIS A 873 10.07 -6.37 -22.42
N LEU A 874 11.22 -5.79 -22.76
CA LEU A 874 11.32 -4.68 -23.72
C LEU A 874 11.65 -5.14 -25.15
N PHE A 875 12.05 -6.40 -25.33
CA PHE A 875 12.40 -6.96 -26.64
C PHE A 875 11.46 -8.11 -27.04
N ARG A 876 11.55 -8.52 -28.30
CA ARG A 876 10.87 -9.71 -28.86
C ARG A 876 9.35 -9.66 -28.67
N ASP A 877 8.79 -10.63 -27.95
CA ASP A 877 7.36 -10.72 -27.64
C ASP A 877 7.01 -10.24 -26.21
N GLY A 878 7.96 -9.57 -25.56
CA GLY A 878 7.87 -9.04 -24.21
C GLY A 878 6.72 -8.05 -23.98
N VAL A 879 6.30 -7.93 -22.73
CA VAL A 879 5.11 -7.17 -22.32
C VAL A 879 5.20 -5.68 -22.66
N LEU A 880 6.40 -5.10 -22.61
CA LEU A 880 6.66 -3.68 -22.87
C LEU A 880 7.08 -3.42 -24.32
N THR A 881 6.81 -4.33 -25.25
CA THR A 881 7.01 -4.09 -26.68
C THR A 881 5.83 -3.30 -27.25
N PRO A 882 6.04 -2.41 -28.25
CA PRO A 882 4.97 -1.58 -28.80
C PRO A 882 3.74 -2.38 -29.21
N LYS A 883 3.92 -3.55 -29.83
CA LYS A 883 2.82 -4.43 -30.23
C LYS A 883 1.95 -4.85 -29.04
N ARG A 884 2.56 -5.39 -27.99
CA ARG A 884 1.83 -5.86 -26.79
C ARG A 884 1.14 -4.71 -26.06
N LEU A 885 1.81 -3.57 -25.97
CA LEU A 885 1.30 -2.36 -25.35
C LEU A 885 0.08 -1.82 -26.10
N THR A 886 0.13 -1.75 -27.44
CA THR A 886 -1.02 -1.34 -28.26
C THR A 886 -2.21 -2.28 -28.07
N GLU A 887 -1.99 -3.60 -28.14
CA GLU A 887 -3.04 -4.62 -27.91
C GLU A 887 -3.73 -4.43 -26.55
N MET A 888 -2.95 -4.23 -25.48
CA MET A 888 -3.48 -4.03 -24.12
C MET A 888 -4.17 -2.67 -23.96
N PHE A 889 -3.61 -1.61 -24.54
CA PHE A 889 -4.15 -0.26 -24.44
C PHE A 889 -5.49 -0.17 -25.16
N ASP A 890 -5.56 -0.61 -26.42
CA ASP A 890 -6.77 -0.54 -27.23
C ASP A 890 -7.91 -1.36 -26.61
N LYS A 891 -7.60 -2.51 -26.02
CA LYS A 891 -8.57 -3.29 -25.25
C LYS A 891 -9.20 -2.46 -24.12
N ARG A 892 -8.38 -1.74 -23.34
CA ARG A 892 -8.88 -0.91 -22.23
C ARG A 892 -9.60 0.36 -22.68
N ILE A 893 -9.19 0.96 -23.81
CA ILE A 893 -9.92 2.07 -24.41
C ILE A 893 -11.33 1.62 -24.83
N ALA A 894 -11.44 0.48 -25.51
CA ALA A 894 -12.74 -0.05 -25.95
C ALA A 894 -13.71 -0.35 -24.80
N GLU A 895 -13.20 -0.75 -23.63
CA GLU A 895 -14.01 -1.03 -22.44
C GLU A 895 -14.69 0.20 -21.82
N ILE A 896 -14.10 1.39 -21.96
CA ILE A 896 -14.54 2.61 -21.27
C ILE A 896 -15.10 3.67 -22.21
N GLU A 897 -14.69 3.68 -23.48
CA GLU A 897 -15.14 4.65 -24.49
C GLU A 897 -16.67 4.82 -24.52
N PRO A 898 -17.49 3.75 -24.55
CA PRO A 898 -18.94 3.91 -24.67
C PRO A 898 -19.57 4.67 -23.49
N ALA A 899 -18.94 4.60 -22.31
CA ALA A 899 -19.48 5.15 -21.07
C ALA A 899 -19.01 6.59 -20.79
N LEU A 900 -17.91 7.03 -21.40
CA LEU A 900 -17.28 8.31 -21.06
C LEU A 900 -18.14 9.54 -21.39
N PHE A 901 -19.06 9.42 -22.35
CA PHE A 901 -19.95 10.52 -22.67
C PHE A 901 -20.88 10.89 -21.49
N ALA A 902 -21.25 9.91 -20.66
CA ALA A 902 -22.00 10.17 -19.42
C ALA A 902 -21.15 10.83 -18.32
N GLU A 903 -19.87 10.48 -18.21
CA GLU A 903 -18.93 11.18 -17.34
C GLU A 903 -18.72 12.64 -17.79
N ALA A 904 -18.63 12.87 -19.10
CA ALA A 904 -18.55 14.21 -19.67
C ALA A 904 -19.80 15.03 -19.39
N ALA A 905 -20.99 14.43 -19.48
CA ALA A 905 -22.24 15.11 -19.12
C ALA A 905 -22.28 15.48 -17.63
N ARG A 906 -21.94 14.54 -16.73
CA ARG A 906 -22.06 14.78 -15.29
C ARG A 906 -20.97 15.67 -14.70
N TRP A 907 -19.71 15.46 -15.12
CA TRP A 907 -18.53 16.08 -14.51
C TRP A 907 -17.74 16.96 -15.49
N GLY A 908 -18.21 17.11 -16.74
CA GLY A 908 -17.61 17.99 -17.72
C GLY A 908 -17.75 19.47 -17.37
N ASN A 909 -18.76 19.87 -16.61
CA ASN A 909 -18.94 21.25 -16.17
C ASN A 909 -19.34 21.36 -14.69
N PRO A 910 -18.45 21.00 -13.76
CA PRO A 910 -18.80 20.76 -12.36
C PRO A 910 -18.93 22.04 -11.53
N ARG A 911 -18.57 23.21 -12.08
CA ARG A 911 -18.44 24.49 -11.34
C ARG A 911 -19.59 25.47 -11.58
N LYS A 912 -20.64 25.09 -12.30
CA LYS A 912 -21.86 25.90 -12.43
C LYS A 912 -22.54 25.98 -11.05
N THR A 913 -22.51 27.13 -10.39
CA THR A 913 -23.11 27.28 -9.04
C THR A 913 -24.59 27.65 -9.12
N TYR A 914 -25.33 27.40 -8.03
CA TYR A 914 -26.72 27.84 -7.85
C TYR A 914 -26.90 29.35 -8.09
N GLU A 915 -26.01 30.17 -7.54
CA GLU A 915 -26.04 31.63 -7.70
C GLU A 915 -25.90 32.02 -9.18
N ALA A 916 -25.04 31.32 -9.94
CA ALA A 916 -24.91 31.52 -11.37
C ALA A 916 -26.15 31.06 -12.15
N ALA A 917 -26.74 29.92 -11.77
CA ALA A 917 -27.95 29.39 -12.38
C ALA A 917 -29.17 30.32 -12.17
N LEU A 918 -29.36 30.84 -10.95
CA LEU A 918 -30.49 31.71 -10.63
C LEU A 918 -30.36 33.14 -11.16
N SER A 919 -29.15 33.69 -11.15
CA SER A 919 -28.94 35.07 -11.60
C SER A 919 -28.96 35.22 -13.13
N GLY A 920 -28.98 34.10 -13.87
CA GLY A 920 -28.70 34.09 -15.30
C GLY A 920 -27.33 34.70 -15.62
N SER A 921 -26.45 34.87 -14.62
CA SER A 921 -25.15 35.45 -14.83
C SER A 921 -24.35 34.51 -15.72
N ALA A 922 -24.00 35.01 -16.89
CA ALA A 922 -23.08 34.35 -17.79
C ALA A 922 -21.69 34.37 -17.13
N TRP A 923 -21.47 33.54 -16.10
CA TRP A 923 -20.21 32.84 -16.01
C TRP A 923 -20.10 32.05 -17.32
N ARG A 924 -19.59 32.72 -18.35
CA ARG A 924 -19.31 32.12 -19.65
C ARG A 924 -18.32 31.01 -19.34
N VAL A 925 -18.84 29.79 -19.29
CA VAL A 925 -18.01 28.60 -19.45
C VAL A 925 -17.33 28.86 -20.78
N GLU A 926 -16.03 29.16 -20.74
CA GLU A 926 -15.26 29.27 -21.97
C GLU A 926 -15.56 27.99 -22.76
N HIS A 927 -15.98 28.09 -24.03
CA HIS A 927 -16.52 26.94 -24.77
C HIS A 927 -15.62 25.69 -24.73
N HIS A 928 -14.31 25.89 -24.51
CA HIS A 928 -13.34 24.82 -24.29
C HIS A 928 -13.51 24.02 -22.99
N ASN A 929 -14.32 24.46 -22.03
CA ASN A 929 -14.55 23.81 -20.74
C ASN A 929 -15.93 23.13 -20.63
N SER A 930 -16.65 22.97 -21.74
CA SER A 930 -17.87 22.14 -21.82
C SER A 930 -17.56 20.64 -21.75
N GLY A 931 -18.55 19.82 -21.37
CA GLY A 931 -18.46 18.36 -21.42
C GLY A 931 -18.18 17.83 -22.82
N VAL A 932 -18.77 18.44 -23.86
CA VAL A 932 -18.53 18.07 -25.27
C VAL A 932 -17.06 18.30 -25.65
N ALA A 933 -16.51 19.48 -25.33
CA ALA A 933 -15.11 19.79 -25.62
C ALA A 933 -14.14 18.85 -24.88
N LYS A 934 -14.45 18.52 -23.62
CA LYS A 934 -13.66 17.57 -22.83
C LYS A 934 -13.70 16.15 -23.39
N HIS A 935 -14.87 15.68 -23.80
CA HIS A 935 -15.01 14.38 -24.46
C HIS A 935 -14.25 14.33 -25.79
N GLN A 936 -14.23 15.42 -26.56
CA GLN A 936 -13.43 15.50 -27.77
C GLN A 936 -11.93 15.46 -27.47
N ALA A 937 -11.47 16.24 -26.49
CA ALA A 937 -10.06 16.26 -26.06
C ALA A 937 -9.57 14.89 -25.53
N TRP A 938 -10.46 14.04 -25.00
CA TRP A 938 -10.10 12.68 -24.62
C TRP A 938 -9.67 11.83 -25.82
N TYR A 939 -10.33 11.95 -26.98
CA TYR A 939 -9.88 11.27 -28.19
C TYR A 939 -8.49 11.75 -28.63
N ASP A 940 -8.21 13.05 -28.51
CA ASP A 940 -6.89 13.60 -28.82
C ASP A 940 -5.81 13.01 -27.90
N GLU A 941 -6.10 12.85 -26.61
CA GLU A 941 -5.18 12.23 -25.65
C GLU A 941 -5.00 10.72 -25.87
N VAL A 942 -6.07 10.01 -26.25
CA VAL A 942 -5.99 8.60 -26.68
C VAL A 942 -5.11 8.49 -27.92
N ASP A 943 -5.31 9.34 -28.92
CA ASP A 943 -4.54 9.31 -30.17
C ASP A 943 -3.08 9.70 -29.94
N ARG A 944 -2.80 10.71 -29.12
CA ARG A 944 -1.42 11.05 -28.71
C ARG A 944 -0.75 9.86 -28.03
N THR A 945 -1.44 9.23 -27.08
CA THR A 945 -0.91 8.06 -26.37
C THR A 945 -0.64 6.89 -27.32
N ARG A 946 -1.57 6.62 -28.25
CA ARG A 946 -1.49 5.53 -29.22
C ARG A 946 -0.42 5.76 -30.30
N LYS A 947 -0.27 6.98 -30.80
CA LYS A 947 0.56 7.31 -31.98
C LYS A 947 1.93 7.85 -31.61
N GLU A 948 2.04 8.56 -30.49
CA GLU A 948 3.28 9.24 -30.10
C GLU A 948 3.95 8.57 -28.90
N TYR A 949 3.19 8.16 -27.89
CA TYR A 949 3.77 7.56 -26.68
C TYR A 949 4.13 6.08 -26.87
N ILE A 950 3.14 5.20 -27.08
CA ILE A 950 3.34 3.75 -27.10
C ILE A 950 4.37 3.28 -28.15
N PRO A 951 4.36 3.78 -29.40
CA PRO A 951 5.29 3.30 -30.43
C PRO A 951 6.76 3.63 -30.16
N HIS A 952 7.03 4.71 -29.41
CA HIS A 952 8.39 5.24 -29.23
C HIS A 952 8.92 5.02 -27.80
N ARG A 953 8.04 4.93 -26.78
CA ARG A 953 8.46 4.90 -25.37
C ARG A 953 9.37 3.73 -25.02
N THR A 954 9.13 2.55 -25.60
CA THR A 954 9.98 1.36 -25.38
C THR A 954 11.44 1.65 -25.73
N GLN A 955 11.70 2.25 -26.89
CA GLN A 955 13.05 2.59 -27.32
C GLN A 955 13.68 3.66 -26.43
N VAL A 956 12.91 4.69 -26.05
CA VAL A 956 13.37 5.73 -25.12
C VAL A 956 13.86 5.11 -23.80
N VAL A 957 13.12 4.16 -23.24
CA VAL A 957 13.51 3.49 -21.98
C VAL A 957 14.73 2.59 -22.18
N ILE A 958 14.83 1.88 -23.30
CA ILE A 958 16.04 1.11 -23.65
C ILE A 958 17.26 2.04 -23.69
N ASP A 959 17.15 3.18 -24.35
CA ASP A 959 18.24 4.16 -24.45
C ASP A 959 18.61 4.77 -23.09
N GLN A 960 17.62 5.06 -22.23
CA GLN A 960 17.83 5.52 -20.86
C GLN A 960 18.54 4.48 -19.98
N LEU A 961 18.23 3.20 -20.15
CA LEU A 961 18.88 2.08 -19.45
C LEU A 961 20.31 1.88 -19.96
N PHE A 962 20.53 1.97 -21.26
CA PHE A 962 21.84 1.95 -21.90
C PHE A 962 22.73 3.09 -21.41
N GLY A 963 22.22 4.32 -21.43
CA GLY A 963 22.94 5.51 -20.96
C GLY A 963 23.29 5.51 -19.47
N ARG A 964 22.73 4.57 -18.69
CA ARG A 964 23.10 4.31 -17.29
C ARG A 964 23.98 3.08 -17.10
N GLY A 965 24.39 2.43 -18.19
CA GLY A 965 25.15 1.19 -18.17
C GLY A 965 24.39 0.03 -17.52
N LEU A 966 23.06 0.02 -17.56
CA LEU A 966 22.22 -1.01 -16.94
C LEU A 966 21.85 -2.15 -17.89
N TYR A 967 22.04 -1.95 -19.19
CA TYR A 967 21.86 -2.98 -20.20
C TYR A 967 23.14 -3.16 -21.02
N PRO A 968 23.56 -4.39 -21.32
CA PRO A 968 24.77 -4.62 -22.08
C PRO A 968 24.63 -4.26 -23.55
N ASP A 969 25.70 -3.70 -24.10
CA ASP A 969 25.81 -3.45 -25.54
C ASP A 969 26.24 -4.70 -26.28
N LEU A 970 25.45 -5.75 -26.09
CA LEU A 970 25.56 -7.05 -26.73
C LEU A 970 24.32 -7.28 -27.60
N PRO A 971 24.45 -7.91 -28.77
CA PRO A 971 23.29 -8.19 -29.62
C PRO A 971 22.32 -9.16 -28.92
N GLU A 972 21.03 -9.02 -29.20
CA GLU A 972 20.06 -10.05 -28.83
C GLU A 972 20.32 -11.33 -29.63
N ILE A 973 20.25 -12.50 -28.99
CA ILE A 973 20.39 -13.78 -29.67
C ILE A 973 19.13 -14.04 -30.50
N VAL A 974 19.27 -13.93 -31.82
CA VAL A 974 18.21 -14.22 -32.79
C VAL A 974 18.22 -15.72 -33.12
N VAL A 975 17.04 -16.29 -33.32
CA VAL A 975 16.89 -17.72 -33.63
C VAL A 975 16.31 -17.93 -35.02
N ARG A 976 16.76 -18.99 -35.70
CA ARG A 976 16.17 -19.47 -36.94
C ARG A 976 15.96 -20.98 -36.86
N TRP A 977 14.78 -21.43 -37.24
CA TRP A 977 14.46 -22.85 -37.38
C TRP A 977 14.59 -23.29 -38.83
N SER A 978 15.18 -24.48 -39.07
CA SER A 978 15.25 -25.11 -40.40
C SER A 978 13.85 -25.53 -40.90
N GLU A 979 13.66 -25.50 -42.22
CA GLU A 979 12.44 -26.00 -42.87
C GLU A 979 12.61 -27.50 -43.16
N GLY A 980 11.94 -28.38 -42.39
CA GLY A 980 12.06 -29.85 -42.56
C GLY A 980 11.51 -30.68 -41.39
N GLY A 981 11.59 -32.01 -41.50
CA GLY A 981 11.05 -32.99 -40.54
C GLY A 981 11.84 -33.13 -39.23
N GLU A 982 13.14 -32.79 -39.23
CA GLU A 982 13.95 -32.59 -38.02
C GLU A 982 14.22 -31.09 -37.88
N ARG A 983 13.59 -30.44 -36.90
CA ARG A 983 13.76 -29.00 -36.63
C ARG A 983 15.12 -28.75 -36.00
N GLU A 984 16.04 -28.20 -36.78
CA GLU A 984 17.31 -27.67 -36.28
C GLU A 984 17.15 -26.20 -35.89
N LEU A 985 17.79 -25.80 -34.79
CA LEU A 985 17.81 -24.45 -34.25
C LEU A 985 19.18 -23.81 -34.49
N GLU A 986 19.19 -22.73 -35.25
CA GLU A 986 20.36 -21.87 -35.45
C GLU A 986 20.29 -20.67 -34.49
N LEU A 987 21.37 -20.45 -33.72
CA LEU A 987 21.56 -19.28 -32.87
C LEU A 987 22.44 -18.25 -33.61
N MET A 988 21.95 -17.03 -33.76
CA MET A 988 22.64 -15.92 -34.40
C MET A 988 22.93 -14.83 -33.36
N ALA A 989 24.21 -14.51 -33.18
CA ALA A 989 24.69 -13.56 -32.19
C ALA A 989 25.87 -12.73 -32.73
N ASP A 990 25.83 -12.33 -34.02
CA ASP A 990 26.82 -11.47 -34.68
C ASP A 990 28.30 -11.80 -34.41
N GLY A 991 28.63 -13.09 -34.33
CA GLY A 991 30.00 -13.58 -34.10
C GLY A 991 30.42 -13.68 -32.63
N PHE A 992 29.57 -13.26 -31.68
CA PHE A 992 29.85 -13.34 -30.25
C PHE A 992 29.79 -14.78 -29.72
N LYS A 993 30.65 -15.09 -28.74
CA LYS A 993 30.70 -16.40 -28.08
C LYS A 993 29.40 -16.65 -27.35
N THR A 994 28.62 -17.61 -27.84
CA THR A 994 27.32 -17.98 -27.28
C THR A 994 27.44 -19.31 -26.55
N TYR A 995 27.09 -19.32 -25.27
CA TYR A 995 26.99 -20.54 -24.47
C TYR A 995 25.52 -20.95 -24.34
N TYR A 996 25.25 -22.25 -24.45
CA TYR A 996 23.89 -22.78 -24.35
C TYR A 996 23.81 -24.06 -23.50
N THR A 997 22.61 -24.35 -23.01
CA THR A 997 22.24 -25.62 -22.39
C THR A 997 20.92 -26.13 -23.01
N THR A 998 20.73 -27.44 -22.99
CA THR A 998 19.47 -28.12 -23.36
C THR A 998 18.83 -28.83 -22.15
N THR A 999 19.50 -28.82 -21.00
CA THR A 999 19.11 -29.49 -19.75
C THR A 999 18.18 -28.64 -18.87
N GLY A 1000 17.92 -27.40 -19.27
CA GLY A 1000 17.16 -26.42 -18.49
C GLY A 1000 17.96 -25.71 -17.39
N GLN A 1001 19.26 -26.01 -17.24
CA GLN A 1001 20.17 -25.26 -16.37
C GLN A 1001 20.65 -23.97 -17.03
N GLU A 1002 20.88 -22.91 -16.26
CA GLU A 1002 21.38 -21.68 -16.84
C GLU A 1002 22.86 -21.84 -17.31
N PRO A 1003 23.27 -21.28 -18.46
CA PRO A 1003 24.67 -21.35 -18.91
C PRO A 1003 25.68 -20.68 -17.96
N ARG A 1004 25.20 -19.75 -17.13
CA ARG A 1004 25.96 -18.99 -16.14
C ARG A 1004 25.60 -19.49 -14.74
N MET A 1005 26.60 -19.75 -13.90
CA MET A 1005 26.46 -20.03 -12.48
C MET A 1005 26.18 -18.75 -11.69
N PHE A 1006 25.55 -18.88 -10.53
CA PHE A 1006 25.56 -17.81 -9.53
C PHE A 1006 27.01 -17.50 -9.13
N GLY A 1007 27.41 -16.23 -9.21
CA GLY A 1007 28.80 -15.79 -9.05
C GLY A 1007 29.56 -15.57 -10.37
N GLY A 1008 29.01 -15.99 -11.52
CA GLY A 1008 29.51 -15.61 -12.85
C GLY A 1008 30.31 -16.66 -13.63
N ASP A 1009 30.62 -17.81 -13.03
CA ASP A 1009 31.32 -18.88 -13.75
C ASP A 1009 30.45 -19.54 -14.83
N VAL A 1010 31.08 -20.18 -15.82
CA VAL A 1010 30.37 -20.99 -16.81
C VAL A 1010 29.87 -22.27 -16.15
N HIS A 1011 28.59 -22.58 -16.30
CA HIS A 1011 27.99 -23.80 -15.77
C HIS A 1011 28.58 -25.03 -16.48
N SER A 1012 28.85 -26.12 -15.76
CA SER A 1012 29.47 -27.34 -16.32
C SER A 1012 28.68 -28.00 -17.47
N ALA A 1013 27.35 -27.92 -17.40
CA ALA A 1013 26.43 -28.33 -18.47
C ALA A 1013 26.33 -27.36 -19.67
N ALA A 1014 27.03 -26.22 -19.65
CA ALA A 1014 27.01 -25.25 -20.73
C ALA A 1014 27.99 -25.63 -21.85
N HIS A 1015 27.54 -25.50 -23.09
CA HIS A 1015 28.33 -25.77 -24.28
C HIS A 1015 28.53 -24.50 -25.10
N LEU A 1016 29.73 -24.32 -25.65
CA LEU A 1016 29.98 -23.28 -26.63
C LEU A 1016 29.25 -23.64 -27.94
N TYR A 1017 28.43 -22.72 -28.44
CA TYR A 1017 27.71 -22.88 -29.71
C TYR A 1017 28.70 -22.91 -30.89
N LYS A 1018 28.63 -23.96 -31.71
CA LYS A 1018 29.51 -24.18 -32.86
C LYS A 1018 28.77 -24.46 -34.18
N GLY A 1019 27.43 -24.57 -34.14
CA GLY A 1019 26.59 -24.90 -35.28
C GLY A 1019 25.17 -25.27 -34.85
N PRO A 1020 24.25 -25.53 -35.81
CA PRO A 1020 22.84 -25.79 -35.55
C PRO A 1020 22.60 -26.90 -34.51
N LEU A 1021 21.55 -26.73 -33.71
CA LEU A 1021 21.18 -27.64 -32.61
C LEU A 1021 19.95 -28.45 -32.98
N THR A 1022 19.98 -29.77 -32.81
CA THR A 1022 18.76 -30.60 -32.85
C THR A 1022 17.99 -30.42 -31.54
N VAL A 1023 16.77 -29.89 -31.61
CA VAL A 1023 15.92 -29.68 -30.42
C VAL A 1023 14.74 -30.63 -30.45
N VAL A 1024 14.65 -31.51 -29.45
CA VAL A 1024 13.52 -32.44 -29.29
C VAL A 1024 12.22 -31.70 -29.01
N ALA A 1025 11.08 -32.29 -29.37
CA ALA A 1025 9.76 -31.73 -29.06
C ALA A 1025 9.58 -31.53 -27.54
N GLY A 1026 9.13 -30.35 -27.13
CA GLY A 1026 9.07 -29.95 -25.71
C GLY A 1026 10.42 -29.53 -25.11
N GLY A 1027 11.51 -29.62 -25.88
CA GLY A 1027 12.85 -29.21 -25.48
C GLY A 1027 12.97 -27.71 -25.21
N LEU A 1028 13.87 -27.36 -24.30
CA LEU A 1028 14.17 -26.00 -23.88
C LEU A 1028 15.65 -25.69 -24.09
N VAL A 1029 15.96 -24.60 -24.79
CA VAL A 1029 17.33 -24.09 -24.93
C VAL A 1029 17.45 -22.79 -24.14
N LEU A 1030 18.43 -22.74 -23.24
CA LEU A 1030 18.84 -21.53 -22.55
C LEU A 1030 20.20 -21.11 -23.08
N CYS A 1031 20.36 -19.86 -23.50
CA CYS A 1031 21.63 -19.37 -24.02
C CYS A 1031 21.94 -17.94 -23.59
N ARG A 1032 23.24 -17.62 -23.53
CA ARG A 1032 23.79 -16.29 -23.22
C ARG A 1032 25.05 -16.05 -24.05
N ILE A 1033 25.32 -14.78 -24.33
CA ILE A 1033 26.64 -14.34 -24.82
C ILE A 1033 27.58 -14.18 -23.62
N LEU A 1034 28.85 -14.55 -23.77
CA LEU A 1034 29.93 -14.24 -22.84
C LEU A 1034 31.09 -13.62 -23.60
N GLU A 1035 31.34 -12.33 -23.42
CA GLU A 1035 32.44 -11.60 -24.06
C GLU A 1035 33.24 -10.83 -23.01
N ASP A 1036 34.57 -10.92 -23.05
CA ASP A 1036 35.49 -10.24 -22.13
C ASP A 1036 35.13 -10.32 -20.64
N GLY A 1037 34.61 -11.48 -20.22
CA GLY A 1037 34.21 -11.74 -18.84
C GLY A 1037 32.84 -11.20 -18.46
N GLU A 1038 32.08 -10.66 -19.42
CA GLU A 1038 30.73 -10.15 -19.19
C GLU A 1038 29.65 -11.03 -19.84
N TRP A 1039 28.62 -11.31 -19.07
CA TRP A 1039 27.46 -12.05 -19.52
C TRP A 1039 26.37 -11.16 -20.11
N GLY A 1040 25.92 -11.50 -21.31
CA GLY A 1040 24.71 -10.96 -21.91
C GLY A 1040 23.42 -11.54 -21.31
N PRO A 1041 22.26 -10.97 -21.66
CA PRO A 1041 20.97 -11.38 -21.12
C PRO A 1041 20.59 -12.82 -21.49
N LEU A 1042 19.81 -13.47 -20.63
CA LEU A 1042 19.32 -14.83 -20.84
C LEU A 1042 18.30 -14.89 -21.97
N ARG A 1043 18.61 -15.67 -23.01
CA ARG A 1043 17.66 -16.06 -24.04
C ARG A 1043 17.10 -17.45 -23.74
N LYS A 1044 15.79 -17.50 -23.55
CA LYS A 1044 15.00 -18.74 -23.41
C LYS A 1044 14.28 -19.03 -24.72
N ILE A 1045 14.46 -20.24 -25.25
CA ILE A 1045 13.92 -20.68 -26.54
C ILE A 1045 13.20 -22.01 -26.33
N ARG A 1046 11.97 -22.12 -26.85
CA ARG A 1046 11.20 -23.36 -26.82
C ARG A 1046 11.05 -23.93 -28.23
N SER A 1047 10.96 -25.26 -28.33
CA SER A 1047 10.81 -25.98 -29.61
C SER A 1047 9.54 -25.63 -30.41
N ASP A 1048 8.55 -25.02 -29.77
CA ASP A 1048 7.31 -24.53 -30.40
C ASP A 1048 7.39 -23.07 -30.88
N GLU A 1049 8.48 -22.35 -30.62
CA GLU A 1049 8.69 -20.98 -31.11
C GLU A 1049 8.75 -20.97 -32.66
N SER A 1050 8.06 -20.02 -33.30
CA SER A 1050 7.96 -19.92 -34.76
C SER A 1050 8.87 -18.83 -35.34
N ASN A 1051 9.33 -19.01 -36.59
CA ASN A 1051 10.16 -18.01 -37.30
C ASN A 1051 9.46 -16.65 -37.51
N THR A 1052 8.14 -16.56 -37.31
CA THR A 1052 7.31 -15.37 -37.62
C THR A 1052 7.52 -14.17 -36.70
N GLY A 1053 8.26 -14.30 -35.59
CA GLY A 1053 8.62 -13.17 -34.72
C GLY A 1053 9.77 -12.29 -35.24
N ASN A 1054 10.65 -12.83 -36.09
CA ASN A 1054 11.98 -12.24 -36.36
C ASN A 1054 12.12 -11.51 -37.70
N GLN A 1055 11.12 -11.54 -38.59
CA GLN A 1055 11.26 -10.91 -39.92
C GLN A 1055 11.12 -9.38 -39.94
N ARG A 1056 10.63 -8.73 -38.87
CA ARG A 1056 10.38 -7.28 -38.88
C ARG A 1056 11.50 -6.39 -38.33
N THR A 1057 12.43 -6.92 -37.53
CA THR A 1057 13.54 -6.11 -36.98
C THR A 1057 14.63 -5.78 -38.00
N ARG A 1058 14.89 -6.67 -38.98
CA ARG A 1058 15.86 -6.35 -40.06
C ARG A 1058 15.37 -5.31 -41.07
N GLN A 1059 14.06 -5.14 -41.25
CA GLN A 1059 13.54 -4.16 -42.23
C GLN A 1059 13.54 -2.72 -41.70
N SER A 1060 13.54 -2.50 -40.38
CA SER A 1060 13.62 -1.16 -39.81
C SER A 1060 15.05 -0.60 -39.79
N GLU A 1061 16.08 -1.44 -39.64
CA GLU A 1061 17.48 -0.98 -39.65
C GLU A 1061 18.01 -0.66 -41.06
N GLN A 1062 17.48 -1.29 -42.12
CA GLN A 1062 17.88 -0.98 -43.49
C GLN A 1062 17.15 0.21 -44.14
N ARG A 1063 16.15 0.80 -43.47
CA ARG A 1063 15.41 1.97 -43.99
C ARG A 1063 15.71 3.30 -43.26
N GLY A 1064 16.71 3.31 -42.39
CA GLY A 1064 17.20 4.51 -41.72
C GLY A 1064 18.71 4.71 -41.97
N LEU A 1065 19.07 4.95 -43.23
CA LEU A 1065 20.30 5.63 -43.63
C LEU A 1065 19.92 6.86 -44.47
#